data_AF-A0A3A4ZYI1-F1
#
_entry.id   AF-A0A3A4ZYI1-F1
#
_cell.length_a   1.000
_cell.length_b   1.000
_cell.length_c   1.000
_cell.angle_alpha   90.00
_cell.angle_beta   90.00
_cell.angle_gamma   90.00
#
_symmetry.space_group_name_H-M   'P 1'
#
loop_
_entity.id
_entity.type
_entity.pdbx_description
1 polymer ?
#
loop_
_entity_poly.entity_id
_entity_poly.type
_entity_poly.pdbx_seq_one_letter_code
_entity_poly.pdbx_strand_id
1 'polypeptide(L)'
;MTLALTPPPLPPEIAAQPLETLEGTVERITFADPESHYAVLRLKVKGRRLPVTVVGALAAVSEGEQLHIKGKYEVHPRYGEQLRAVWWYAVLPATVAGITKYLASGLVKGIGPEMAQRLVAHFGTETLEVIDNHRERLLEVPGIGPKRLEQIGAAWQGQKEVREIMVSLQGLGVSLGLATKIYQTYGVKAVEVLTTNPYQLALDIQGLGFLTADRLASRLNLDPLAPARLAAGLLHVLDTLAGEGHVYAPQEKVFQQTQEMLRIAPEPLAGSLKRLEQEGRVVIEELPDGPGVYKRGAWAAETGVARMLGALLAAPGATPPLHLDGLVGLVQKNRGLELAPEQAAAVAAALKEKVLVITGGPGTGKTTIVSCILDLYRGLGSKVLLMAPTGRAAKRLGEATGAEATTIHRALEFSPQTGGFKRCPTDPLKAQVVVVDETSMVDIYLMHHLLRAVPASARLILVGDAHQLPAVGPGNVLKDLMASEVLKVCRLTQIYRQARESLIVVNAHRINQGEYPVLPKYFGKTDFVFLELDEPLALQRRLLDLMANELPRRYGFNPLKDLQVISPMHRGPLGIQTLNHLLQERLNAKSETWTWAGRTFRRGDKVMQLRNNYLKEVFNGDIGQVVGVGGDNGQLLINFEGRVIPYDPGEREEITLAYAITVHKSQGNEFPAVLLVLTTQHYLLLQRNLLYTGVTRGRRLVVLL
;
A
#
# COMPACT_ATOMS: atom_id res chain seq x y z
N MET A 1 12.07 -13.75 -10.67
CA MET A 1 13.44 -13.54 -11.19
C MET A 1 13.87 -12.14 -10.80
N THR A 2 14.70 -12.04 -9.78
CA THR A 2 15.26 -10.79 -9.23
C THR A 2 16.18 -10.20 -10.29
N LEU A 3 15.64 -9.26 -11.06
CA LEU A 3 16.30 -8.64 -12.20
C LEU A 3 17.06 -7.42 -11.67
N ALA A 4 18.30 -7.67 -11.25
CA ALA A 4 19.28 -6.63 -11.00
C ALA A 4 19.34 -5.72 -12.24
N LEU A 5 19.26 -4.42 -12.03
CA LEU A 5 19.82 -3.43 -12.95
C LEU A 5 21.34 -3.66 -12.91
N THR A 6 21.79 -4.72 -13.55
CA THR A 6 23.19 -5.10 -13.59
C THR A 6 23.96 -3.95 -14.22
N PRO A 7 25.16 -3.66 -13.72
CA PRO A 7 26.11 -2.84 -14.46
C PRO A 7 26.27 -3.42 -15.88
N PRO A 8 26.60 -2.58 -16.88
CA PRO A 8 26.73 -3.03 -18.26
C PRO A 8 27.64 -4.28 -18.33
N PRO A 9 27.28 -5.29 -19.14
CA PRO A 9 28.11 -6.47 -19.29
C PRO A 9 29.50 -6.07 -19.78
N LEU A 10 30.52 -6.70 -19.22
CA LEU A 10 31.90 -6.45 -19.60
C LEU A 10 32.14 -6.78 -21.08
N PRO A 11 32.94 -5.97 -21.81
CA PRO A 11 33.37 -6.31 -23.15
C PRO A 11 33.95 -7.73 -23.21
N PRO A 12 33.64 -8.53 -24.25
CA PRO A 12 34.02 -9.95 -24.33
C PRO A 12 35.54 -10.20 -24.24
N GLU A 13 36.37 -9.22 -24.60
CA GLU A 13 37.83 -9.27 -24.47
C GLU A 13 38.32 -9.31 -23.00
N ILE A 14 37.49 -8.87 -22.05
CA ILE A 14 37.86 -8.79 -20.63
C ILE A 14 37.61 -10.12 -19.89
N ALA A 15 36.76 -11.01 -20.40
CA ALA A 15 36.34 -12.25 -19.72
C ALA A 15 37.40 -13.37 -19.69
N ALA A 16 38.49 -13.28 -20.47
CA ALA A 16 39.41 -14.41 -20.71
C ALA A 16 40.65 -14.49 -19.80
N GLN A 17 40.84 -13.59 -18.83
CA GLN A 17 41.99 -13.60 -17.90
C GLN A 17 41.56 -13.30 -16.45
N PRO A 18 42.24 -13.85 -15.42
CA PRO A 18 41.85 -13.64 -14.02
C PRO A 18 41.95 -12.16 -13.63
N LEU A 19 40.87 -11.62 -13.05
CA LEU A 19 40.83 -10.27 -12.52
C LEU A 19 41.50 -10.21 -11.16
N GLU A 20 42.38 -9.24 -10.93
CA GLU A 20 42.95 -8.99 -9.62
C GLU A 20 42.01 -8.15 -8.76
N THR A 21 41.99 -8.44 -7.46
CA THR A 21 41.17 -7.72 -6.47
C THR A 21 42.07 -6.91 -5.54
N LEU A 22 41.79 -5.62 -5.38
CA LEU A 22 42.50 -4.71 -4.48
C LEU A 22 41.51 -4.00 -3.55
N GLU A 23 41.89 -3.86 -2.29
CA GLU A 23 41.23 -2.98 -1.33
C GLU A 23 42.23 -1.92 -0.84
N GLY A 24 41.83 -0.66 -0.85
CA GLY A 24 42.71 0.42 -0.42
C GLY A 24 42.01 1.77 -0.28
N THR A 25 42.72 2.73 0.28
CA THR A 25 42.22 4.10 0.47
C THR A 25 42.73 5.00 -0.65
N VAL A 26 41.86 5.84 -1.19
CA VAL A 26 42.21 6.82 -2.22
C VAL A 26 43.08 7.88 -1.57
N GLU A 27 44.36 7.89 -1.93
CA GLU A 27 45.33 8.85 -1.39
C GLU A 27 45.20 10.19 -2.10
N ARG A 28 45.03 10.17 -3.42
CA ARG A 28 44.78 11.36 -4.24
C ARG A 28 44.16 11.03 -5.59
N ILE A 29 43.41 11.97 -6.14
CA ILE A 29 42.87 11.91 -7.50
C ILE A 29 43.81 12.69 -8.42
N THR A 30 44.46 12.00 -9.35
CA THR A 30 45.46 12.60 -10.26
C THR A 30 44.80 13.30 -11.45
N PHE A 31 43.68 12.75 -11.92
CA PHE A 31 42.89 13.30 -13.01
C PHE A 31 41.47 12.77 -12.90
N ALA A 32 40.47 13.60 -13.20
CA ALA A 32 39.07 13.20 -13.33
C ALA A 32 38.42 14.03 -14.43
N ASP A 33 37.80 13.35 -15.39
CA ASP A 33 37.02 13.97 -16.45
C ASP A 33 35.53 13.89 -16.08
N PRO A 34 34.84 15.04 -15.89
CA PRO A 34 33.43 15.09 -15.58
C PRO A 34 32.51 14.54 -16.68
N GLU A 35 32.90 14.64 -17.97
CA GLU A 35 32.05 14.24 -19.10
C GLU A 35 32.20 12.77 -19.47
N SER A 36 33.43 12.25 -19.51
CA SER A 36 33.68 10.84 -19.83
C SER A 36 33.64 9.89 -18.63
N HIS A 37 33.46 10.44 -17.41
CA HIS A 37 33.52 9.73 -16.13
C HIS A 37 34.85 8.99 -15.89
N TYR A 38 35.88 9.27 -16.67
CA TYR A 38 37.20 8.66 -16.58
C TYR A 38 38.02 9.32 -15.49
N ALA A 39 38.59 8.54 -14.58
CA ALA A 39 39.48 9.06 -13.55
C ALA A 39 40.74 8.19 -13.37
N VAL A 40 41.80 8.86 -12.92
CA VAL A 40 43.10 8.30 -12.57
C VAL A 40 43.35 8.61 -11.10
N LEU A 41 43.39 7.59 -10.26
CA LEU A 41 43.58 7.73 -8.81
C LEU A 41 44.78 6.96 -8.30
N ARG A 42 45.32 7.39 -7.16
CA ARG A 42 46.37 6.68 -6.42
C ARG A 42 45.74 5.99 -5.23
N LEU A 43 45.78 4.66 -5.22
CA LEU A 43 45.18 3.82 -4.19
C LEU A 43 46.27 3.28 -3.25
N LYS A 44 46.17 3.62 -1.96
CA LYS A 44 47.02 3.08 -0.91
C LYS A 44 46.48 1.74 -0.44
N VAL A 45 47.16 0.66 -0.81
CA VAL A 45 46.78 -0.72 -0.49
C VAL A 45 47.52 -1.21 0.74
N LYS A 46 46.81 -1.86 1.67
CA LYS A 46 47.41 -2.41 2.90
C LYS A 46 48.43 -3.51 2.53
N GLY A 47 49.66 -3.37 3.03
CA GLY A 47 50.77 -4.31 2.73
C GLY A 47 51.63 -3.95 1.52
N ARG A 48 51.31 -2.87 0.78
CA ARG A 48 52.18 -2.31 -0.27
C ARG A 48 52.82 -1.00 0.17
N ARG A 49 54.09 -0.81 -0.17
CA ARG A 49 54.86 0.39 0.19
C ARG A 49 54.56 1.60 -0.70
N LEU A 50 54.20 1.36 -1.97
CA LEU A 50 53.86 2.39 -2.94
C LEU A 50 52.37 2.31 -3.32
N PRO A 51 51.71 3.46 -3.56
CA PRO A 51 50.32 3.48 -4.00
C PRO A 51 50.18 2.97 -5.44
N VAL A 52 49.13 2.19 -5.68
CA VAL A 52 48.79 1.63 -6.99
C VAL A 52 48.05 2.68 -7.80
N THR A 53 48.44 2.87 -9.07
CA THR A 53 47.68 3.74 -9.99
C THR A 53 46.47 2.96 -10.51
N VAL A 54 45.27 3.49 -10.32
CA VAL A 54 44.03 2.88 -10.83
C VAL A 54 43.39 3.81 -11.85
N VAL A 55 42.95 3.26 -12.98
CA VAL A 55 42.34 4.00 -14.09
C VAL A 55 41.02 3.38 -14.52
N GLY A 56 40.02 4.18 -14.87
CA GLY A 56 38.74 3.68 -15.38
C GLY A 56 37.57 4.61 -15.11
N ALA A 57 36.35 4.10 -15.32
CA ALA A 57 35.11 4.81 -15.00
C ALA A 57 34.87 4.83 -13.48
N LEU A 58 35.54 5.75 -12.78
CA LEU A 58 35.57 5.88 -11.32
C LEU A 58 34.89 7.19 -10.88
N ALA A 59 33.82 7.59 -11.58
CA ALA A 59 33.07 8.80 -11.23
C ALA A 59 32.53 8.74 -9.80
N ALA A 60 32.49 9.89 -9.14
CA ALA A 60 32.02 10.11 -7.77
C ALA A 60 32.90 9.58 -6.61
N VAL A 61 34.13 9.13 -6.89
CA VAL A 61 35.11 8.79 -5.83
C VAL A 61 35.71 10.05 -5.21
N SER A 62 35.84 10.08 -3.89
CA SER A 62 36.49 11.18 -3.14
C SER A 62 37.86 10.77 -2.58
N GLU A 63 38.74 11.75 -2.38
CA GLU A 63 40.00 11.51 -1.64
C GLU A 63 39.70 11.08 -0.20
N GLY A 64 40.43 10.09 0.29
CA GLY A 64 40.21 9.49 1.61
C GLY A 64 39.17 8.36 1.65
N GLU A 65 38.43 8.09 0.57
CA GLU A 65 37.49 6.97 0.52
C GLU A 65 38.20 5.62 0.41
N GLN A 66 37.62 4.59 1.01
CA GLN A 66 38.10 3.22 0.88
C GLN A 66 37.34 2.51 -0.25
N LEU A 67 38.07 1.90 -1.17
CA LEU A 67 37.50 1.24 -2.34
C LEU A 67 37.86 -0.25 -2.35
N HIS A 68 36.91 -1.05 -2.83
CA HIS A 68 37.14 -2.42 -3.26
C HIS A 68 37.07 -2.45 -4.78
N ILE A 69 38.16 -2.85 -5.45
CA ILE A 69 38.33 -2.77 -6.90
C ILE A 69 38.69 -4.14 -7.45
N LYS A 70 38.07 -4.52 -8.56
CA LYS A 70 38.48 -5.61 -9.43
C LYS A 70 38.91 -5.06 -10.78
N GLY A 71 40.08 -5.46 -11.25
CA GLY A 71 40.65 -4.89 -12.46
C GLY A 71 41.74 -5.76 -13.08
N LYS A 72 42.33 -5.23 -14.15
CA LYS A 72 43.47 -5.84 -14.84
C LYS A 72 44.66 -4.91 -14.81
N TYR A 73 45.85 -5.46 -14.58
CA TYR A 73 47.08 -4.68 -14.75
C TYR A 73 47.37 -4.50 -16.23
N GLU A 74 47.65 -3.26 -16.60
CA GLU A 74 48.06 -2.86 -17.94
C GLU A 74 49.30 -1.97 -17.80
N VAL A 75 50.22 -2.05 -18.74
CA VAL A 75 51.41 -1.19 -18.78
C VAL A 75 51.17 -0.09 -19.81
N HIS A 76 50.95 1.13 -19.35
CA HIS A 76 50.78 2.28 -20.22
C HIS A 76 52.15 2.75 -20.76
N PRO A 77 52.32 2.97 -22.08
CA PRO A 77 53.61 3.31 -22.70
C PRO A 77 54.33 4.51 -22.07
N ARG A 78 53.57 5.48 -21.54
CA ARG A 78 54.09 6.71 -20.93
C ARG A 78 54.08 6.73 -19.40
N TYR A 79 53.22 5.92 -18.76
CA TYR A 79 52.88 6.07 -17.34
C TYR A 79 53.15 4.81 -16.51
N GLY A 80 53.65 3.75 -17.15
CA GLY A 80 54.03 2.50 -16.48
C GLY A 80 52.82 1.65 -16.10
N GLU A 81 53.01 0.79 -15.10
CA GLU A 81 52.01 -0.15 -14.61
C GLU A 81 50.83 0.55 -13.93
N GLN A 82 49.62 0.20 -14.36
CA GLN A 82 48.36 0.74 -13.86
C GLN A 82 47.32 -0.39 -13.78
N LEU A 83 46.44 -0.34 -12.78
CA LEU A 83 45.28 -1.23 -12.71
C LEU A 83 44.10 -0.55 -13.43
N ARG A 84 43.66 -1.12 -14.55
CA ARG A 84 42.41 -0.74 -15.19
C ARG A 84 41.23 -1.34 -14.41
N ALA A 85 40.47 -0.49 -13.74
CA ALA A 85 39.29 -0.87 -12.98
C ALA A 85 38.20 -1.38 -13.94
N VAL A 86 37.75 -2.60 -13.67
CA VAL A 86 36.68 -3.29 -14.41
C VAL A 86 35.39 -3.26 -13.59
N TRP A 87 35.51 -3.38 -12.27
CA TRP A 87 34.40 -3.31 -11.33
C TRP A 87 34.90 -2.71 -10.01
N TRP A 88 34.10 -1.89 -9.33
CA TRP A 88 34.48 -1.32 -8.04
C TRP A 88 33.27 -0.88 -7.22
N TYR A 89 33.44 -0.77 -5.90
CA TYR A 89 32.48 -0.16 -5.00
C TYR A 89 33.18 0.45 -3.78
N ALA A 90 32.52 1.43 -3.13
CA ALA A 90 33.03 2.04 -1.91
C ALA A 90 32.78 1.16 -0.68
N VAL A 91 33.79 0.99 0.15
CA VAL A 91 33.66 0.34 1.46
C VAL A 91 33.25 1.39 2.48
N LEU A 92 32.13 1.16 3.16
CA LEU A 92 31.60 2.10 4.14
C LEU A 92 32.23 1.87 5.52
N PRO A 93 33.01 2.81 6.06
CA PRO A 93 33.60 2.66 7.39
C PRO A 93 32.52 2.74 8.48
N ALA A 94 32.77 2.06 9.61
CA ALA A 94 31.94 2.20 10.79
C ALA A 94 32.06 3.62 11.37
N THR A 95 30.96 4.38 11.36
CA THR A 95 30.94 5.74 11.90
C THR A 95 30.53 5.73 13.37
N VAL A 96 31.03 6.69 14.16
CA VAL A 96 30.63 6.93 15.56
C VAL A 96 29.10 6.97 15.70
N ALA A 97 28.42 7.65 14.78
CA ALA A 97 26.96 7.71 14.74
C ALA A 97 26.30 6.36 14.43
N GLY A 98 26.84 5.59 13.49
CA GLY A 98 26.37 4.25 13.15
C GLY A 98 26.53 3.27 14.31
N ILE A 99 27.69 3.27 14.97
CA ILE A 99 27.98 2.44 16.14
C ILE A 99 27.02 2.79 17.28
N THR A 100 26.83 4.09 17.58
CA THR A 100 25.93 4.55 18.63
C THR A 100 24.50 4.07 18.39
N LYS A 101 23.98 4.26 17.16
CA LYS A 101 22.62 3.83 16.78
C LYS A 101 22.45 2.32 16.84
N TYR A 102 23.43 1.57 16.36
CA TYR A 102 23.42 0.10 16.43
C TYR A 102 23.39 -0.39 17.88
N LEU A 103 24.25 0.15 18.75
CA LEU A 103 24.30 -0.21 20.16
C LEU A 103 23.01 0.20 20.91
N ALA A 104 22.44 1.36 20.58
CA ALA A 104 21.20 1.86 21.16
C ALA A 104 19.93 1.13 20.66
N SER A 105 20.06 0.24 19.67
CA SER A 105 18.93 -0.40 18.98
C SER A 105 18.18 -1.45 19.82
N GLY A 106 18.73 -1.83 20.97
CA GLY A 106 18.17 -2.87 21.84
C GLY A 106 18.48 -4.31 21.41
N LEU A 107 19.24 -4.51 20.32
CA LEU A 107 19.74 -5.83 19.92
C LEU A 107 20.74 -6.41 20.91
N VAL A 108 21.48 -5.55 21.60
CA VAL A 108 22.51 -5.95 22.57
C VAL A 108 21.94 -5.78 23.97
N LYS A 109 21.49 -6.89 24.57
CA LYS A 109 20.98 -6.89 25.94
C LYS A 109 22.05 -6.35 26.89
N GLY A 110 21.69 -5.35 27.68
CA GLY A 110 22.61 -4.66 28.60
C GLY A 110 23.12 -3.31 28.12
N ILE A 111 22.91 -2.94 26.85
CA ILE A 111 23.26 -1.62 26.30
C ILE A 111 21.98 -0.88 25.90
N GLY A 112 21.62 0.14 26.69
CA GLY A 112 20.56 1.09 26.35
C GLY A 112 21.10 2.35 25.66
N PRO A 113 20.23 3.28 25.22
CA PRO A 113 20.64 4.48 24.47
C PRO A 113 21.68 5.34 25.18
N GLU A 114 21.52 5.57 26.49
CA GLU A 114 22.51 6.34 27.27
C GLU A 114 23.85 5.62 27.39
N MET A 115 23.84 4.30 27.54
CA MET A 115 25.07 3.50 27.67
C MET A 115 25.82 3.45 26.34
N ALA A 116 25.09 3.30 25.23
CA ALA A 116 25.66 3.36 23.88
C ALA A 116 26.41 4.68 23.64
N GLN A 117 25.82 5.82 24.04
CA GLN A 117 26.47 7.12 23.95
C GLN A 117 27.75 7.19 24.78
N ARG A 118 27.75 6.69 26.01
CA ARG A 118 28.94 6.71 26.89
C ARG A 118 30.07 5.83 26.36
N LEU A 119 29.74 4.62 25.90
CA LEU A 119 30.70 3.69 25.30
C LEU A 119 31.39 4.32 24.08
N VAL A 120 30.59 4.89 23.18
CA VAL A 120 31.10 5.48 21.95
C VAL A 120 31.82 6.81 22.21
N ALA A 121 31.43 7.57 23.23
CA ALA A 121 32.17 8.77 23.64
C ALA A 121 33.57 8.45 24.16
N HIS A 122 33.76 7.28 24.80
CA HIS A 122 35.05 6.86 25.35
C HIS A 122 35.94 6.14 24.32
N PHE A 123 35.38 5.23 23.51
CA PHE A 123 36.14 4.40 22.57
C PHE A 123 36.02 4.82 21.09
N GLY A 124 35.14 5.76 20.74
CA GLY A 124 35.00 6.25 19.37
C GLY A 124 34.67 5.13 18.36
N THR A 125 35.39 5.11 17.24
CA THR A 125 35.24 4.09 16.20
C THR A 125 35.78 2.71 16.61
N GLU A 126 36.64 2.65 17.64
CA GLU A 126 37.21 1.40 18.15
C GLU A 126 36.25 0.63 19.08
N THR A 127 35.10 1.22 19.41
CA THR A 127 34.13 0.62 20.34
C THR A 127 33.79 -0.83 20.01
N LEU A 128 33.60 -1.16 18.73
CA LEU A 128 33.27 -2.54 18.31
C LEU A 128 34.45 -3.49 18.50
N GLU A 129 35.67 -3.03 18.19
CA GLU A 129 36.89 -3.81 18.36
C GLU A 129 37.20 -4.08 19.83
N VAL A 130 36.94 -3.10 20.70
CA VAL A 130 37.06 -3.25 22.15
C VAL A 130 36.08 -4.31 22.67
N ILE A 131 34.84 -4.34 22.19
CA ILE A 131 33.87 -5.38 22.60
C ILE A 131 34.24 -6.75 22.00
N ASP A 132 34.85 -6.80 20.81
CA ASP A 132 35.28 -8.05 20.18
C ASP A 132 36.52 -8.66 20.89
N ASN A 133 37.57 -7.87 21.09
CA ASN A 133 38.91 -8.35 21.44
C ASN A 133 39.38 -7.96 22.86
N HIS A 134 38.83 -6.91 23.46
CA HIS A 134 39.32 -6.32 24.71
C HIS A 134 38.19 -6.00 25.70
N ARG A 135 37.26 -6.95 25.91
CA ARG A 135 36.01 -6.75 26.66
C ARG A 135 36.20 -6.18 28.06
N GLU A 136 37.29 -6.52 28.73
CA GLU A 136 37.57 -6.04 30.09
C GLU A 136 37.70 -4.51 30.16
N ARG A 137 38.14 -3.88 29.06
CA ARG A 137 38.21 -2.41 28.95
C ARG A 137 36.84 -1.75 29.06
N LEU A 138 35.72 -2.45 28.83
CA LEU A 138 34.38 -1.89 29.02
C LEU A 138 34.12 -1.48 30.48
N LEU A 139 34.87 -2.01 31.45
CA LEU A 139 34.82 -1.58 32.86
C LEU A 139 35.36 -0.15 33.07
N GLU A 140 36.12 0.40 32.11
CA GLU A 140 36.56 1.79 32.14
C GLU A 140 35.38 2.78 32.05
N VAL A 141 34.22 2.34 31.54
CA VAL A 141 33.06 3.20 31.31
C VAL A 141 32.07 3.18 32.49
N PRO A 142 31.75 4.35 33.07
CA PRO A 142 30.85 4.45 34.23
C PRO A 142 29.45 3.83 33.98
N GLY A 143 29.10 2.84 34.80
CA GLY A 143 27.82 2.13 34.75
C GLY A 143 27.89 0.72 34.12
N ILE A 144 29.07 0.23 33.77
CA ILE A 144 29.31 -1.16 33.38
C ILE A 144 30.00 -1.89 34.54
N GLY A 145 29.24 -2.72 35.26
CA GLY A 145 29.77 -3.63 36.27
C GLY A 145 29.93 -5.06 35.74
N PRO A 146 30.56 -5.98 36.51
CA PRO A 146 30.87 -7.34 36.08
C PRO A 146 29.65 -8.14 35.57
N LYS A 147 28.49 -7.98 36.23
CA LYS A 147 27.23 -8.61 35.80
C LYS A 147 26.74 -8.13 34.44
N ARG A 148 26.93 -6.84 34.12
CA ARG A 148 26.52 -6.25 32.84
C ARG A 148 27.53 -6.57 31.74
N LEU A 149 28.81 -6.69 32.08
CA LEU A 149 29.87 -7.16 31.19
C LEU A 149 29.57 -8.58 30.68
N GLU A 150 29.17 -9.50 31.56
CA GLU A 150 28.76 -10.86 31.16
C GLU A 150 27.52 -10.83 30.24
N GLN A 151 26.52 -10.01 30.54
CA GLN A 151 25.32 -9.86 29.71
C GLN A 151 25.65 -9.36 28.29
N ILE A 152 26.51 -8.36 28.18
CA ILE A 152 26.99 -7.84 26.90
C ILE A 152 27.75 -8.95 26.18
N GLY A 153 28.68 -9.64 26.86
CA GLY A 153 29.46 -10.72 26.28
C GLY A 153 28.62 -11.88 25.74
N ALA A 154 27.56 -12.26 26.45
CA ALA A 154 26.62 -13.30 26.00
C ALA A 154 25.78 -12.83 24.80
N ALA A 155 25.31 -11.59 24.80
CA ALA A 155 24.53 -11.02 23.69
C ALA A 155 25.40 -10.70 22.46
N TRP A 156 26.71 -10.51 22.63
CA TRP A 156 27.65 -10.19 21.57
C TRP A 156 28.17 -11.42 20.81
N GLN A 157 27.73 -12.62 21.18
CA GLN A 157 27.99 -13.85 20.43
C GLN A 157 27.17 -13.85 19.12
N GLY A 158 27.81 -13.50 18.01
CA GLY A 158 27.21 -13.46 16.68
C GLY A 158 28.25 -13.21 15.57
N GLN A 159 27.84 -13.35 14.31
CA GLN A 159 28.69 -13.17 13.13
C GLN A 159 29.14 -11.70 13.00
N LYS A 160 30.46 -11.46 13.08
CA LYS A 160 31.09 -10.14 13.04
C LYS A 160 30.73 -9.35 11.77
N GLU A 161 30.69 -10.02 10.63
CA GLU A 161 30.36 -9.42 9.33
C GLU A 161 28.97 -8.77 9.32
N VAL A 162 28.00 -9.38 10.01
CA VAL A 162 26.63 -8.84 10.10
C VAL A 162 26.60 -7.54 10.88
N ARG A 163 27.38 -7.46 11.97
CA ARG A 163 27.47 -6.24 12.78
C ARG A 163 28.07 -5.09 12.00
N GLU A 164 29.16 -5.36 11.27
CA GLU A 164 29.81 -4.35 10.44
C GLU A 164 28.84 -3.80 9.38
N ILE A 165 28.11 -4.66 8.67
CA ILE A 165 27.09 -4.24 7.69
C ILE A 165 26.00 -3.41 8.37
N MET A 166 25.47 -3.86 9.51
CA MET A 166 24.41 -3.13 10.23
C MET A 166 24.88 -1.74 10.66
N VAL A 167 26.10 -1.64 11.17
CA VAL A 167 26.70 -0.36 11.61
C VAL A 167 26.91 0.57 10.43
N SER A 168 27.42 0.08 9.31
CA SER A 168 27.59 0.87 8.08
C SER A 168 26.24 1.38 7.55
N LEU A 169 25.20 0.53 7.54
CA LEU A 169 23.84 0.93 7.16
C LEU A 169 23.25 1.99 8.12
N GLN A 170 23.41 1.80 9.43
CA GLN A 170 22.98 2.79 10.42
C GLN A 170 23.74 4.12 10.29
N GLY A 171 25.02 4.06 9.93
CA GLY A 171 25.88 5.22 9.67
C GLY A 171 25.38 6.08 8.52
N LEU A 172 24.84 5.45 7.48
CA LEU A 172 24.15 6.13 6.37
C LEU A 172 22.74 6.59 6.72
N GLY A 173 22.30 6.42 7.97
CA GLY A 173 21.00 6.85 8.48
C GLY A 173 19.82 5.97 8.05
N VAL A 174 20.07 4.72 7.66
CA VAL A 174 19.05 3.69 7.49
C VAL A 174 18.53 3.29 8.88
N SER A 175 17.22 3.08 9.06
CA SER A 175 16.67 2.61 10.34
C SER A 175 16.99 1.14 10.58
N LEU A 176 16.97 0.68 11.84
CA LEU A 176 17.33 -0.71 12.16
C LEU A 176 16.45 -1.72 11.42
N GLY A 177 15.13 -1.56 11.46
CA GLY A 177 14.21 -2.48 10.79
C GLY A 177 14.43 -2.54 9.27
N LEU A 178 14.87 -1.42 8.66
CA LEU A 178 15.21 -1.39 7.26
C LEU A 178 16.57 -2.03 6.96
N ALA A 179 17.57 -1.80 7.81
CA ALA A 179 18.88 -2.43 7.70
C ALA A 179 18.78 -3.96 7.82
N THR A 180 17.92 -4.46 8.71
CA THR A 180 17.62 -5.89 8.83
C THR A 180 17.02 -6.46 7.55
N LYS A 181 16.05 -5.76 6.93
CA LYS A 181 15.47 -6.18 5.65
C LYS A 181 16.51 -6.20 4.53
N ILE A 182 17.34 -5.15 4.40
CA ILE A 182 18.40 -5.09 3.39
C ILE A 182 19.35 -6.28 3.55
N TYR A 183 19.78 -6.56 4.78
CA TYR A 183 20.66 -7.70 5.05
C TYR A 183 19.99 -9.05 4.77
N GLN A 184 18.71 -9.23 5.15
CA GLN A 184 17.97 -10.45 4.84
C GLN A 184 17.84 -10.70 3.33
N THR A 185 17.75 -9.64 2.52
CA THR A 185 17.64 -9.76 1.06
C THR A 185 18.97 -9.99 0.36
N TYR A 186 20.04 -9.27 0.74
CA TYR A 186 21.31 -9.26 0.00
C TYR A 186 22.49 -9.86 0.75
N GLY A 187 22.36 -10.13 2.05
CA GLY A 187 23.44 -10.62 2.91
C GLY A 187 24.68 -9.71 2.84
N VAL A 188 25.83 -10.31 2.56
CA VAL A 188 27.12 -9.60 2.45
C VAL A 188 27.17 -8.60 1.28
N LYS A 189 26.31 -8.77 0.26
CA LYS A 189 26.25 -7.85 -0.89
C LYS A 189 25.49 -6.56 -0.62
N ALA A 190 24.93 -6.40 0.58
CA ALA A 190 24.14 -5.21 0.95
C ALA A 190 24.90 -3.90 0.70
N VAL A 191 26.19 -3.83 1.08
CA VAL A 191 27.02 -2.64 0.92
C VAL A 191 27.33 -2.38 -0.57
N GLU A 192 27.64 -3.43 -1.32
CA GLU A 192 27.89 -3.35 -2.77
C GLU A 192 26.66 -2.80 -3.51
N VAL A 193 25.48 -3.37 -3.28
CA VAL A 193 24.23 -2.92 -3.92
C VAL A 193 23.93 -1.47 -3.53
N LEU A 194 24.08 -1.11 -2.26
CA LEU A 194 23.79 0.23 -1.78
C LEU A 194 24.71 1.31 -2.37
N THR A 195 25.99 0.99 -2.57
CA THR A 195 26.99 1.95 -3.09
C THR A 195 27.03 2.01 -4.60
N THR A 196 26.61 0.96 -5.31
CA THR A 196 26.58 0.93 -6.78
C THR A 196 25.23 1.33 -7.36
N ASN A 197 24.12 0.85 -6.77
CA ASN A 197 22.77 1.15 -7.23
C ASN A 197 21.75 1.11 -6.07
N PRO A 198 21.68 2.16 -5.23
CA PRO A 198 20.75 2.20 -4.11
C PRO A 198 19.28 2.15 -4.53
N TYR A 199 18.96 2.48 -5.78
CA TYR A 199 17.58 2.44 -6.30
C TYR A 199 17.06 1.02 -6.48
N GLN A 200 17.95 0.02 -6.59
CA GLN A 200 17.54 -1.39 -6.61
C GLN A 200 16.87 -1.78 -5.28
N LEU A 201 17.27 -1.17 -4.17
CA LEU A 201 16.65 -1.40 -2.86
C LEU A 201 15.16 -1.01 -2.86
N ALA A 202 14.78 0.00 -3.64
CA ALA A 202 13.39 0.43 -3.73
C ALA A 202 12.51 -0.54 -4.53
N LEU A 203 13.11 -1.39 -5.36
CA LEU A 203 12.43 -2.42 -6.13
C LEU A 203 12.32 -3.74 -5.35
N ASP A 204 13.41 -4.12 -4.68
CA ASP A 204 13.53 -5.45 -4.06
C ASP A 204 13.02 -5.50 -2.61
N ILE A 205 12.93 -4.36 -1.91
CA ILE A 205 12.60 -4.32 -0.48
C ILE A 205 11.27 -3.60 -0.23
N GLN A 206 10.26 -4.37 0.20
CA GLN A 206 8.98 -3.81 0.60
C GLN A 206 9.11 -2.84 1.79
N GLY A 207 8.64 -1.61 1.56
CA GLY A 207 8.67 -0.50 2.52
C GLY A 207 9.87 0.44 2.35
N LEU A 208 10.80 0.16 1.43
CA LEU A 208 11.81 1.13 1.00
C LEU A 208 11.31 1.82 -0.28
N GLY A 209 10.92 3.09 -0.18
CA GLY A 209 10.48 3.86 -1.35
C GLY A 209 11.63 4.56 -2.07
N PHE A 210 11.40 4.97 -3.32
CA PHE A 210 12.34 5.75 -4.13
C PHE A 210 12.94 6.95 -3.37
N LEU A 211 12.12 7.75 -2.67
CA LEU A 211 12.58 8.92 -1.91
C LEU A 211 13.62 8.57 -0.82
N THR A 212 13.52 7.38 -0.23
CA THR A 212 14.52 6.92 0.74
C THR A 212 15.81 6.50 0.03
N ALA A 213 15.70 5.79 -1.10
CA ALA A 213 16.85 5.43 -1.92
C ALA A 213 17.57 6.67 -2.48
N ASP A 214 16.84 7.69 -2.93
CA ASP A 214 17.39 8.95 -3.46
C ASP A 214 18.14 9.74 -2.37
N ARG A 215 17.61 9.77 -1.14
CA ARG A 215 18.34 10.34 0.02
C ARG A 215 19.61 9.58 0.35
N LEU A 216 19.61 8.26 0.23
CA LEU A 216 20.81 7.44 0.45
C LEU A 216 21.83 7.69 -0.66
N ALA A 217 21.40 7.70 -1.93
CA ALA A 217 22.23 8.01 -3.07
C ALA A 217 22.91 9.39 -2.95
N SER A 218 22.15 10.40 -2.50
CA SER A 218 22.68 11.74 -2.26
C SER A 218 23.74 11.78 -1.14
N ARG A 219 23.58 10.99 -0.07
CA ARG A 219 24.61 10.87 0.99
C ARG A 219 25.88 10.16 0.52
N LEU A 220 25.75 9.33 -0.51
CA LEU A 220 26.84 8.64 -1.18
C LEU A 220 27.43 9.46 -2.33
N ASN A 221 26.99 10.71 -2.52
CA ASN A 221 27.42 11.61 -3.60
C ASN A 221 27.32 11.01 -5.00
N LEU A 222 26.34 10.11 -5.22
CA LEU A 222 26.13 9.52 -6.54
C LEU A 222 25.63 10.58 -7.54
N ASP A 223 25.98 10.39 -8.81
CA ASP A 223 25.64 11.31 -9.89
C ASP A 223 24.10 11.55 -9.97
N PRO A 224 23.65 12.81 -9.85
CA PRO A 224 22.25 13.20 -10.00
C PRO A 224 21.63 12.86 -11.37
N LEU A 225 22.44 12.67 -12.41
CA LEU A 225 21.98 12.29 -13.76
C LEU A 225 22.23 10.81 -14.07
N ALA A 226 22.63 10.02 -13.07
CA ALA A 226 22.84 8.59 -13.23
C ALA A 226 21.59 7.93 -13.85
N PRO A 227 21.73 7.11 -14.91
CA PRO A 227 20.57 6.53 -15.57
C PRO A 227 19.69 5.66 -14.66
N ALA A 228 20.28 5.03 -13.63
CA ALA A 228 19.55 4.29 -12.61
C ALA A 228 18.61 5.19 -11.80
N ARG A 229 19.03 6.41 -11.47
CA ARG A 229 18.20 7.41 -10.77
C ARG A 229 17.04 7.87 -11.64
N LEU A 230 17.31 8.20 -12.91
CA LEU A 230 16.29 8.64 -13.86
C LEU A 230 15.24 7.56 -14.10
N ALA A 231 15.67 6.32 -14.34
CA ALA A 231 14.78 5.17 -14.53
C ALA A 231 13.93 4.90 -13.28
N ALA A 232 14.54 4.92 -12.08
CA ALA A 232 13.81 4.74 -10.84
C ALA A 232 12.84 5.90 -10.55
N GLY A 233 13.21 7.12 -10.92
CA GLY A 233 12.34 8.31 -10.83
C GLY A 233 11.10 8.19 -11.72
N LEU A 234 11.26 7.79 -12.98
CA LEU A 234 10.15 7.53 -13.91
C LEU A 234 9.19 6.46 -13.36
N LEU A 235 9.74 5.34 -12.88
CA LEU A 235 8.93 4.27 -12.28
C LEU A 235 8.21 4.73 -11.01
N HIS A 236 8.83 5.58 -10.20
CA HIS A 236 8.22 6.12 -8.99
C HIS A 236 7.09 7.11 -9.27
N VAL A 237 7.25 7.97 -10.29
CA VAL A 237 6.17 8.85 -10.74
C VAL A 237 4.98 8.02 -11.26
N LEU A 238 5.25 6.97 -12.04
CA LEU A 238 4.20 6.03 -12.45
C LEU A 238 3.52 5.34 -11.26
N ASP A 239 4.25 4.94 -10.21
CA ASP A 239 3.64 4.41 -8.98
C ASP A 239 2.78 5.44 -8.25
N THR A 240 3.24 6.69 -8.24
CA THR A 240 2.52 7.80 -7.59
C THR A 240 1.21 8.05 -8.31
N LEU A 241 1.25 8.16 -9.64
CA LEU A 241 0.07 8.30 -10.50
C LEU A 241 -0.86 7.09 -10.40
N ALA A 242 -0.31 5.87 -10.30
CA ALA A 242 -1.09 4.67 -10.06
C ALA A 242 -1.78 4.69 -8.67
N GLY A 243 -1.11 5.23 -7.65
CA GLY A 243 -1.69 5.49 -6.33
C GLY A 243 -2.78 6.56 -6.33
N GLU A 244 -2.81 7.44 -7.34
CA GLU A 244 -3.90 8.39 -7.60
C GLU A 244 -5.05 7.77 -8.43
N GLY A 245 -4.91 6.50 -8.84
CA GLY A 245 -5.94 5.76 -9.57
C GLY A 245 -5.67 5.62 -11.08
N HIS A 246 -4.57 6.16 -11.62
CA HIS A 246 -4.27 6.11 -13.04
C HIS A 246 -3.67 4.77 -13.48
N VAL A 247 -4.18 4.16 -14.56
CA VAL A 247 -3.59 2.93 -15.15
C VAL A 247 -2.34 3.24 -15.99
N TYR A 248 -2.39 4.39 -16.67
CA TYR A 248 -1.29 4.99 -17.44
C TYR A 248 -1.30 6.50 -17.27
N ALA A 249 -0.26 7.15 -17.79
CA ALA A 249 -0.25 8.60 -17.91
C ALA A 249 0.36 9.05 -19.25
N PRO A 250 -0.07 10.19 -19.80
CA PRO A 250 0.59 10.77 -20.98
C PRO A 250 2.08 10.98 -20.73
N GLN A 251 2.91 10.69 -21.73
CA GLN A 251 4.38 10.78 -21.62
C GLN A 251 4.83 12.15 -21.10
N GLU A 252 4.24 13.23 -21.60
CA GLU A 252 4.57 14.60 -21.19
C GLU A 252 4.33 14.83 -19.69
N LYS A 253 3.21 14.34 -19.16
CA LYS A 253 2.88 14.43 -17.73
C LYS A 253 3.89 13.66 -16.86
N VAL A 254 4.28 12.47 -17.30
CA VAL A 254 5.31 11.66 -16.61
C VAL A 254 6.65 12.39 -16.60
N PHE A 255 7.05 12.98 -17.73
CA PHE A 255 8.30 13.73 -17.83
C PHE A 255 8.28 14.97 -16.94
N GLN A 256 7.22 15.78 -17.00
CA GLN A 256 7.10 16.99 -16.19
C GLN A 256 7.20 16.67 -14.69
N GLN A 257 6.41 15.72 -14.19
CA GLN A 257 6.44 15.36 -12.76
C GLN A 257 7.78 14.76 -12.34
N THR A 258 8.43 14.00 -13.22
CA THR A 258 9.76 13.44 -12.95
C THR A 258 10.82 14.54 -12.88
N GLN A 259 10.77 15.54 -13.77
CA GLN A 259 11.67 16.69 -13.76
C GLN A 259 11.53 17.52 -12.49
N GLU A 260 10.29 17.84 -12.09
CA GLU A 260 10.00 18.61 -10.88
C GLU A 260 10.50 17.87 -9.62
N MET A 261 10.27 16.55 -9.57
CA MET A 261 10.71 15.73 -8.44
C MET A 261 12.23 15.61 -8.35
N LEU A 262 12.90 15.33 -9.47
CA LEU A 262 14.36 15.10 -9.50
C LEU A 262 15.16 16.42 -9.56
N ARG A 263 14.51 17.54 -9.88
CA ARG A 263 15.09 18.87 -10.12
C ARG A 263 16.13 18.86 -11.24
N ILE A 264 15.74 18.33 -12.40
CA ILE A 264 16.61 18.16 -13.58
C ILE A 264 16.01 18.81 -14.83
N ALA A 265 16.86 19.06 -15.84
CA ALA A 265 16.47 19.47 -17.17
C ALA A 265 15.69 18.36 -17.93
N PRO A 266 14.94 18.66 -19.00
CA PRO A 266 14.03 17.72 -19.66
C PRO A 266 14.71 16.65 -20.54
N GLU A 267 15.84 16.97 -21.14
CA GLU A 267 16.52 16.17 -22.17
C GLU A 267 16.94 14.73 -21.76
N PRO A 268 17.39 14.43 -20.52
CA PRO A 268 17.94 13.11 -20.19
C PRO A 268 16.88 12.00 -19.97
N LEU A 269 15.58 12.33 -19.91
CA LEU A 269 14.53 11.35 -19.59
C LEU A 269 14.13 10.45 -20.75
N ALA A 270 14.17 10.94 -21.99
CA ALA A 270 13.76 10.17 -23.17
C ALA A 270 14.60 8.90 -23.36
N GLY A 271 15.93 9.01 -23.21
CA GLY A 271 16.83 7.86 -23.29
C GLY A 271 16.58 6.83 -22.19
N SER A 272 16.25 7.29 -20.98
CA SER A 272 15.94 6.42 -19.85
C SER A 272 14.60 5.71 -20.01
N LEU A 273 13.58 6.40 -20.54
CA LEU A 273 12.28 5.79 -20.82
C LEU A 273 12.39 4.70 -21.89
N LYS A 274 13.11 4.97 -22.99
CA LYS A 274 13.35 3.99 -24.05
C LYS A 274 14.07 2.75 -23.54
N ARG A 275 15.04 2.93 -22.64
CA ARG A 275 15.72 1.78 -21.98
C ARG A 275 14.74 0.97 -21.14
N LEU A 276 13.89 1.61 -20.34
CA LEU A 276 12.87 0.92 -19.54
C LEU A 276 11.89 0.12 -20.43
N GLU A 277 11.56 0.64 -21.60
CA GLU A 277 10.72 -0.06 -22.58
C GLU A 277 11.42 -1.30 -23.15
N GLN A 278 12.69 -1.16 -23.55
CA GLN A 278 13.52 -2.28 -24.05
C GLN A 278 13.72 -3.37 -23.00
N GLU A 279 13.87 -2.99 -21.73
CA GLU A 279 13.92 -3.90 -20.58
C GLU A 279 12.54 -4.51 -20.23
N GLY A 280 11.48 -4.08 -20.92
CA GLY A 280 10.12 -4.55 -20.72
C GLY A 280 9.46 -4.11 -19.42
N ARG A 281 10.01 -3.09 -18.74
CA ARG A 281 9.48 -2.53 -17.47
C ARG A 281 8.28 -1.63 -17.70
N VAL A 282 8.30 -0.89 -18.79
CA VAL A 282 7.19 -0.03 -19.24
C VAL A 282 6.71 -0.48 -20.61
N VAL A 283 5.52 -0.01 -20.98
CA VAL A 283 4.96 -0.11 -22.33
C VAL A 283 4.54 1.29 -22.73
N ILE A 284 4.92 1.72 -23.93
CA ILE A 284 4.45 2.96 -24.53
C ILE A 284 3.41 2.58 -25.59
N GLU A 285 2.23 3.16 -25.48
CA GLU A 285 1.11 2.88 -26.39
C GLU A 285 0.58 4.19 -26.96
N GLU A 286 0.31 4.23 -28.27
CA GLU A 286 -0.31 5.40 -28.91
C GLU A 286 -1.80 5.43 -28.57
N LEU A 287 -2.21 6.43 -27.80
CA LEU A 287 -3.59 6.65 -27.40
C LEU A 287 -4.15 7.88 -28.12
N PRO A 288 -5.48 8.11 -28.10
CA PRO A 288 -6.09 9.26 -28.79
C PRO A 288 -5.50 10.62 -28.39
N ASP A 289 -5.04 10.75 -27.15
CA ASP A 289 -4.45 11.97 -26.59
C ASP A 289 -2.90 12.00 -26.67
N GLY A 290 -2.29 11.09 -27.44
CA GLY A 290 -0.84 10.93 -27.59
C GLY A 290 -0.25 9.70 -26.89
N PRO A 291 1.09 9.59 -26.80
CA PRO A 291 1.74 8.42 -26.24
C PRO A 291 1.50 8.28 -24.74
N GLY A 292 0.83 7.19 -24.35
CA GLY A 292 0.59 6.79 -22.98
C GLY A 292 1.70 5.88 -22.46
N VAL A 293 2.21 6.16 -21.27
CA VAL A 293 3.23 5.36 -20.61
C VAL A 293 2.58 4.51 -19.51
N TYR A 294 2.76 3.21 -19.63
CA TYR A 294 2.28 2.21 -18.68
C TYR A 294 3.44 1.55 -17.95
N LYS A 295 3.21 1.15 -16.70
CA LYS A 295 3.98 0.03 -16.15
C LYS A 295 3.54 -1.26 -16.83
N ARG A 296 4.49 -2.16 -17.13
CA ARG A 296 4.21 -3.44 -17.78
C ARG A 296 3.09 -4.23 -17.10
N GLY A 297 3.07 -4.25 -15.76
CA GLY A 297 2.03 -4.93 -15.00
C GLY A 297 0.65 -4.31 -15.18
N ALA A 298 0.55 -2.97 -15.22
CA ALA A 298 -0.71 -2.26 -15.43
C ALA A 298 -1.25 -2.50 -16.84
N TRP A 299 -0.39 -2.38 -17.85
CA TRP A 299 -0.73 -2.68 -19.24
C TRP A 299 -1.22 -4.12 -19.43
N ALA A 300 -0.49 -5.09 -18.87
CA ALA A 300 -0.88 -6.50 -18.93
C ALA A 300 -2.20 -6.79 -18.19
N ALA A 301 -2.47 -6.05 -17.10
CA ALA A 301 -3.72 -6.13 -16.37
C ALA A 301 -4.88 -5.62 -17.24
N GLU A 302 -4.77 -4.40 -17.77
CA GLU A 302 -5.81 -3.75 -18.58
C GLU A 302 -6.13 -4.53 -19.86
N THR A 303 -5.12 -4.76 -20.71
CA THR A 303 -5.29 -5.53 -21.95
C THR A 303 -5.73 -6.98 -21.67
N GLY A 304 -5.24 -7.56 -20.58
CA GLY A 304 -5.65 -8.87 -20.11
C GLY A 304 -7.13 -8.92 -19.75
N VAL A 305 -7.64 -7.96 -18.99
CA VAL A 305 -9.05 -7.85 -18.60
C VAL A 305 -9.93 -7.74 -19.84
N ALA A 306 -9.62 -6.82 -20.76
CA ALA A 306 -10.39 -6.63 -21.99
C ALA A 306 -10.45 -7.92 -22.83
N ARG A 307 -9.28 -8.56 -23.04
CA ARG A 307 -9.19 -9.83 -23.80
C ARG A 307 -9.95 -10.97 -23.14
N MET A 308 -9.83 -11.14 -21.83
CA MET A 308 -10.50 -12.24 -21.11
C MET A 308 -12.01 -12.04 -21.06
N LEU A 309 -12.50 -10.80 -20.93
CA LEU A 309 -13.92 -10.51 -21.05
C LEU A 309 -14.45 -10.80 -22.45
N GLY A 310 -13.72 -10.39 -23.49
CA GLY A 310 -14.05 -10.73 -24.88
C GLY A 310 -14.12 -12.25 -25.11
N ALA A 311 -13.13 -12.99 -24.62
CA ALA A 311 -13.12 -14.45 -24.69
C ALA A 311 -14.27 -15.09 -23.90
N LEU A 312 -14.60 -14.55 -22.72
CA LEU A 312 -15.68 -15.06 -21.90
C LEU A 312 -17.04 -14.84 -22.58
N LEU A 313 -17.27 -13.68 -23.21
CA LEU A 313 -18.47 -13.38 -23.98
C LEU A 313 -18.63 -14.30 -25.20
N ALA A 314 -17.53 -14.62 -25.89
CA ALA A 314 -17.53 -15.49 -27.06
C ALA A 314 -17.68 -16.98 -26.70
N ALA A 315 -17.40 -17.37 -25.44
CA ALA A 315 -17.47 -18.75 -25.01
C ALA A 315 -18.92 -19.25 -24.91
N PRO A 316 -19.22 -20.49 -25.36
CA PRO A 316 -20.57 -21.05 -25.24
C PRO A 316 -21.01 -21.11 -23.77
N GLY A 317 -22.14 -20.47 -23.48
CA GLY A 317 -22.80 -20.53 -22.17
C GLY A 317 -23.74 -21.73 -22.06
N ALA A 318 -24.13 -22.06 -20.82
CA ALA A 318 -25.26 -22.97 -20.63
C ALA A 318 -26.52 -22.34 -21.22
N THR A 319 -27.26 -23.08 -22.03
CA THR A 319 -28.47 -22.58 -22.69
C THR A 319 -29.45 -22.02 -21.65
N PRO A 320 -29.94 -20.78 -21.81
CA PRO A 320 -30.96 -20.25 -20.91
C PRO A 320 -32.20 -21.16 -20.93
N PRO A 321 -32.86 -21.41 -19.78
CA PRO A 321 -34.08 -22.19 -19.76
C PRO A 321 -35.19 -21.52 -20.58
N LEU A 322 -36.06 -22.31 -21.22
CA LEU A 322 -37.10 -21.82 -22.14
C LEU A 322 -38.18 -20.94 -21.46
N HIS A 323 -38.42 -21.13 -20.16
CA HIS A 323 -39.48 -20.45 -19.40
C HIS A 323 -38.95 -19.44 -18.38
N LEU A 324 -38.19 -18.44 -18.85
CA LEU A 324 -37.56 -17.43 -17.98
C LEU A 324 -38.57 -16.64 -17.15
N ASP A 325 -39.66 -16.18 -17.76
CA ASP A 325 -40.67 -15.36 -17.06
C ASP A 325 -41.37 -16.16 -15.95
N GLY A 326 -41.61 -17.46 -16.19
CA GLY A 326 -42.15 -18.38 -15.19
C GLY A 326 -41.21 -18.57 -14.00
N LEU A 327 -39.89 -18.65 -14.24
CA LEU A 327 -38.89 -18.77 -13.17
C LEU A 327 -38.80 -17.48 -12.35
N VAL A 328 -38.81 -16.31 -12.99
CA VAL A 328 -38.82 -15.01 -12.29
C VAL A 328 -40.09 -14.85 -11.46
N GLY A 329 -41.25 -15.23 -12.02
CA GLY A 329 -42.53 -15.26 -11.29
C GLY A 329 -42.50 -16.19 -10.08
N LEU A 330 -41.88 -17.37 -10.20
CA LEU A 330 -41.73 -18.32 -9.10
C LEU A 330 -40.87 -17.75 -7.96
N VAL A 331 -39.75 -17.09 -8.29
CA VAL A 331 -38.87 -16.46 -7.28
C VAL A 331 -39.60 -15.33 -6.55
N GLN A 332 -40.36 -14.50 -7.26
CA GLN A 332 -41.20 -13.45 -6.67
C GLN A 332 -42.22 -14.03 -5.69
N LYS A 333 -42.93 -15.09 -6.10
CA LYS A 333 -43.91 -15.78 -5.26
C LYS A 333 -43.27 -16.40 -4.01
N ASN A 334 -42.14 -17.10 -4.16
CA ASN A 334 -41.47 -17.77 -3.06
C ASN A 334 -40.92 -16.79 -2.02
N ARG A 335 -40.47 -15.61 -2.45
CA ARG A 335 -39.99 -14.55 -1.56
C ARG A 335 -41.09 -13.61 -1.05
N GLY A 336 -42.32 -13.73 -1.55
CA GLY A 336 -43.41 -12.84 -1.21
C GLY A 336 -43.12 -11.38 -1.57
N LEU A 337 -42.44 -11.13 -2.69
CA LEU A 337 -42.04 -9.79 -3.15
C LEU A 337 -42.46 -9.54 -4.59
N GLU A 338 -42.62 -8.27 -4.94
CA GLU A 338 -42.89 -7.80 -6.29
C GLU A 338 -41.70 -6.97 -6.78
N LEU A 339 -41.04 -7.47 -7.82
CA LEU A 339 -39.88 -6.80 -8.43
C LEU A 339 -40.37 -5.70 -9.37
N ALA A 340 -39.70 -4.55 -9.33
CA ALA A 340 -39.90 -3.54 -10.36
C ALA A 340 -39.49 -4.08 -11.74
N PRO A 341 -40.02 -3.56 -12.86
CA PRO A 341 -39.71 -4.06 -14.21
C PRO A 341 -38.20 -4.13 -14.50
N GLU A 342 -37.44 -3.12 -14.09
CA GLU A 342 -35.97 -3.08 -14.23
C GLU A 342 -35.24 -4.15 -13.39
N GLN A 343 -35.78 -4.48 -12.21
CA GLN A 343 -35.23 -5.54 -11.36
C GLN A 343 -35.55 -6.92 -11.92
N ALA A 344 -36.79 -7.15 -12.36
CA ALA A 344 -37.19 -8.40 -13.03
C ALA A 344 -36.36 -8.63 -14.31
N ALA A 345 -36.13 -7.57 -15.10
CA ALA A 345 -35.26 -7.61 -16.26
C ALA A 345 -33.81 -7.97 -15.89
N ALA A 346 -33.28 -7.45 -14.77
CA ALA A 346 -31.94 -7.80 -14.28
C ALA A 346 -31.84 -9.27 -13.87
N VAL A 347 -32.85 -9.81 -13.16
CA VAL A 347 -32.91 -11.24 -12.80
C VAL A 347 -32.99 -12.12 -14.04
N ALA A 348 -33.80 -11.75 -15.04
CA ALA A 348 -33.89 -12.47 -16.30
C ALA A 348 -32.58 -12.40 -17.12
N ALA A 349 -31.94 -11.23 -17.16
CA ALA A 349 -30.65 -11.03 -17.83
C ALA A 349 -29.55 -11.89 -17.20
N ALA A 350 -29.59 -12.14 -15.89
CA ALA A 350 -28.60 -12.99 -15.22
C ALA A 350 -28.54 -14.40 -15.83
N LEU A 351 -29.68 -14.94 -16.30
CA LEU A 351 -29.73 -16.23 -16.99
C LEU A 351 -29.32 -16.17 -18.45
N LYS A 352 -29.64 -15.06 -19.14
CA LYS A 352 -29.40 -14.91 -20.58
C LYS A 352 -27.95 -14.58 -20.88
N GLU A 353 -27.41 -13.62 -20.14
CA GLU A 353 -26.12 -13.01 -20.43
C GLU A 353 -24.97 -13.81 -19.83
N LYS A 354 -23.84 -13.82 -20.54
CA LYS A 354 -22.63 -14.48 -20.09
C LYS A 354 -21.88 -13.64 -19.06
N VAL A 355 -21.86 -12.33 -19.31
CA VAL A 355 -21.34 -11.31 -18.41
C VAL A 355 -22.41 -10.24 -18.25
N LEU A 356 -22.82 -9.97 -17.02
CA LEU A 356 -23.84 -8.99 -16.68
C LEU A 356 -23.30 -7.96 -15.70
N VAL A 357 -23.57 -6.68 -15.94
CA VAL A 357 -23.34 -5.62 -14.97
C VAL A 357 -24.68 -5.14 -14.41
N ILE A 358 -24.83 -5.14 -13.09
CA ILE A 358 -25.98 -4.58 -12.38
C ILE A 358 -25.49 -3.38 -11.57
N THR A 359 -26.06 -2.21 -11.83
CA THR A 359 -25.67 -0.97 -11.16
C THR A 359 -26.88 -0.24 -10.60
N GLY A 360 -26.72 0.40 -9.45
CA GLY A 360 -27.78 1.19 -8.83
C GLY A 360 -27.32 1.89 -7.57
N GLY A 361 -28.03 2.96 -7.19
CA GLY A 361 -27.76 3.73 -5.98
C GLY A 361 -28.14 3.01 -4.67
N PRO A 362 -28.04 3.68 -3.51
CA PRO A 362 -28.60 3.19 -2.25
C PRO A 362 -30.12 3.03 -2.36
N GLY A 363 -30.68 2.01 -1.71
CA GLY A 363 -32.14 1.83 -1.64
C GLY A 363 -32.82 1.32 -2.92
N THR A 364 -32.07 1.01 -3.99
CA THR A 364 -32.61 0.45 -5.26
C THR A 364 -32.79 -1.07 -5.24
N GLY A 365 -32.42 -1.74 -4.14
CA GLY A 365 -32.65 -3.18 -3.96
C GLY A 365 -31.59 -4.11 -4.58
N LYS A 366 -30.35 -3.63 -4.84
CA LYS A 366 -29.25 -4.45 -5.39
C LYS A 366 -29.10 -5.82 -4.68
N THR A 367 -29.02 -5.83 -3.36
CA THR A 367 -28.85 -7.06 -2.58
C THR A 367 -30.08 -7.99 -2.65
N THR A 368 -31.28 -7.41 -2.74
CA THR A 368 -32.51 -8.16 -2.99
C THR A 368 -32.45 -8.90 -4.33
N ILE A 369 -31.97 -8.22 -5.38
CA ILE A 369 -31.82 -8.83 -6.71
C ILE A 369 -30.76 -9.94 -6.69
N VAL A 370 -29.63 -9.73 -6.02
CA VAL A 370 -28.62 -10.79 -5.86
C VAL A 370 -29.22 -12.01 -5.17
N SER A 371 -30.07 -11.80 -4.16
CA SER A 371 -30.77 -12.89 -3.47
C SER A 371 -31.77 -13.62 -4.38
N CYS A 372 -32.51 -12.89 -5.23
CA CYS A 372 -33.38 -13.48 -6.25
C CYS A 372 -32.60 -14.30 -7.30
N ILE A 373 -31.46 -13.78 -7.77
CA ILE A 373 -30.56 -14.49 -8.70
C ILE A 373 -30.03 -15.77 -8.05
N LEU A 374 -29.65 -15.70 -6.78
CA LEU A 374 -29.15 -16.87 -6.04
C LEU A 374 -30.21 -17.97 -5.93
N ASP A 375 -31.45 -17.62 -5.54
CA ASP A 375 -32.54 -18.59 -5.44
C ASP A 375 -32.85 -19.24 -6.78
N LEU A 376 -32.82 -18.44 -7.83
CA LEU A 376 -33.02 -18.91 -9.19
C LEU A 376 -31.97 -19.98 -9.56
N TYR A 377 -30.68 -19.71 -9.31
CA TYR A 377 -29.62 -20.66 -9.64
C TYR A 377 -29.57 -21.87 -8.71
N ARG A 378 -29.94 -21.71 -7.44
CA ARG A 378 -30.11 -22.83 -6.51
C ARG A 378 -31.24 -23.75 -6.98
N GLY A 379 -32.35 -23.19 -7.46
CA GLY A 379 -33.45 -23.96 -8.06
C GLY A 379 -33.03 -24.75 -9.31
N LEU A 380 -32.03 -24.27 -10.04
CA LEU A 380 -31.42 -24.96 -11.18
C LEU A 380 -30.27 -25.91 -10.79
N GLY A 381 -29.98 -26.09 -9.49
CA GLY A 381 -28.89 -26.92 -9.01
C GLY A 381 -27.49 -26.38 -9.34
N SER A 382 -27.38 -25.10 -9.70
CA SER A 382 -26.10 -24.51 -10.10
C SER A 382 -25.24 -24.08 -8.90
N LYS A 383 -23.92 -24.25 -9.03
CA LYS A 383 -22.99 -23.80 -8.00
C LYS A 383 -22.66 -22.30 -8.18
N VAL A 384 -23.21 -21.48 -7.28
CA VAL A 384 -22.98 -20.03 -7.23
C VAL A 384 -21.88 -19.70 -6.23
N LEU A 385 -20.95 -18.84 -6.61
CA LEU A 385 -19.91 -18.30 -5.74
C LEU A 385 -20.12 -16.79 -5.56
N LEU A 386 -20.39 -16.38 -4.31
CA LEU A 386 -20.59 -14.99 -3.94
C LEU A 386 -19.29 -14.39 -3.41
N MET A 387 -18.91 -13.23 -3.96
CA MET A 387 -17.69 -12.54 -3.58
C MET A 387 -17.92 -11.05 -3.37
N ALA A 388 -17.04 -10.44 -2.58
CA ALA A 388 -16.92 -8.99 -2.47
C ALA A 388 -15.43 -8.59 -2.27
N PRO A 389 -15.03 -7.33 -2.52
CA PRO A 389 -13.64 -6.90 -2.37
C PRO A 389 -13.16 -6.84 -0.92
N THR A 390 -14.05 -6.62 0.06
CA THR A 390 -13.71 -6.49 1.49
C THR A 390 -14.41 -7.55 2.34
N GLY A 391 -13.82 -7.89 3.49
CA GLY A 391 -14.40 -8.86 4.44
C GLY A 391 -15.79 -8.44 4.92
N ARG A 392 -15.95 -7.16 5.25
CA ARG A 392 -17.23 -6.58 5.66
C ARG A 392 -18.31 -6.67 4.58
N ALA A 393 -17.98 -6.33 3.32
CA ALA A 393 -18.93 -6.43 2.21
C ALA A 393 -19.33 -7.88 1.96
N ALA A 394 -18.37 -8.82 2.02
CA ALA A 394 -18.64 -10.25 1.86
C ALA A 394 -19.57 -10.77 2.98
N LYS A 395 -19.31 -10.40 4.24
CA LYS A 395 -20.17 -10.80 5.35
C LYS A 395 -21.60 -10.28 5.22
N ARG A 396 -21.79 -9.01 4.86
CA ARG A 396 -23.12 -8.42 4.63
C ARG A 396 -23.86 -9.08 3.48
N LEU A 397 -23.14 -9.35 2.39
CA LEU A 397 -23.69 -10.08 1.26
C LEU A 397 -24.17 -11.46 1.73
N GLY A 398 -23.39 -12.15 2.57
CA GLY A 398 -23.78 -13.44 3.14
C GLY A 398 -24.99 -13.37 4.08
N GLU A 399 -25.04 -12.38 4.98
CA GLU A 399 -26.18 -12.14 5.88
C GLU A 399 -27.46 -11.84 5.11
N ALA A 400 -27.40 -11.01 4.08
CA ALA A 400 -28.57 -10.60 3.31
C ALA A 400 -29.08 -11.68 2.36
N THR A 401 -28.19 -12.52 1.83
CA THR A 401 -28.55 -13.60 0.90
C THR A 401 -28.82 -14.94 1.60
N GLY A 402 -28.42 -15.08 2.88
CA GLY A 402 -28.46 -16.37 3.59
C GLY A 402 -27.50 -17.40 2.99
N ALA A 403 -26.35 -16.96 2.49
CA ALA A 403 -25.39 -17.80 1.78
C ALA A 403 -23.95 -17.50 2.18
N GLU A 404 -23.05 -18.45 1.98
CA GLU A 404 -21.63 -18.19 2.20
C GLU A 404 -21.11 -17.24 1.11
N ALA A 405 -20.52 -16.12 1.55
CA ALA A 405 -19.87 -15.14 0.70
C ALA A 405 -18.45 -14.89 1.23
N THR A 406 -17.50 -14.74 0.32
CA THR A 406 -16.07 -14.61 0.65
C THR A 406 -15.46 -13.37 0.04
N THR A 407 -14.28 -12.95 0.50
CA THR A 407 -13.54 -11.93 -0.23
C THR A 407 -13.01 -12.49 -1.55
N ILE A 408 -12.85 -11.66 -2.58
CA ILE A 408 -12.20 -12.07 -3.85
C ILE A 408 -10.83 -12.70 -3.56
N HIS A 409 -10.05 -12.11 -2.66
CA HIS A 409 -8.71 -12.62 -2.28
C HIS A 409 -8.75 -14.04 -1.69
N ARG A 410 -9.72 -14.31 -0.81
CA ARG A 410 -9.92 -15.64 -0.22
C ARG A 410 -10.41 -16.64 -1.27
N ALA A 411 -11.34 -16.25 -2.13
CA ALA A 411 -11.84 -17.09 -3.21
C ALA A 411 -10.73 -17.47 -4.21
N LEU A 412 -9.79 -16.56 -4.46
CA LEU A 412 -8.63 -16.77 -5.32
C LEU A 412 -7.44 -17.48 -4.63
N GLU A 413 -7.56 -17.82 -3.35
CA GLU A 413 -6.49 -18.43 -2.54
C GLU A 413 -5.19 -17.60 -2.59
N PHE A 414 -5.27 -16.33 -2.18
CA PHE A 414 -4.11 -15.44 -2.08
C PHE A 414 -3.03 -15.97 -1.13
N SER A 415 -1.78 -15.96 -1.58
CA SER A 415 -0.59 -16.31 -0.77
C SER A 415 0.22 -15.06 -0.44
N PRO A 416 0.31 -14.67 0.85
CA PRO A 416 1.12 -13.53 1.28
C PRO A 416 2.63 -13.71 0.99
N GLN A 417 3.11 -14.96 0.97
CA GLN A 417 4.54 -15.26 0.79
C GLN A 417 4.99 -15.02 -0.65
N THR A 418 4.16 -15.36 -1.62
CA THR A 418 4.47 -15.16 -3.04
C THR A 418 3.86 -13.87 -3.60
N GLY A 419 2.96 -13.21 -2.85
CA GLY A 419 2.20 -12.07 -3.32
C GLY A 419 1.25 -12.41 -4.49
N GLY A 420 0.97 -13.70 -4.70
CA GLY A 420 0.23 -14.22 -5.85
C GLY A 420 -1.03 -14.97 -5.46
N PHE A 421 -1.84 -15.29 -6.47
CA PHE A 421 -3.07 -16.08 -6.33
C PHE A 421 -2.84 -17.50 -6.85
N LYS A 422 -3.35 -18.50 -6.12
CA LYS A 422 -3.24 -19.90 -6.53
C LYS A 422 -4.27 -20.27 -7.59
N ARG A 423 -5.48 -19.68 -7.53
CA ARG A 423 -6.49 -19.85 -8.58
C ARG A 423 -6.05 -19.17 -9.87
N CYS A 424 -6.13 -19.89 -10.97
CA CYS A 424 -5.58 -19.48 -12.26
C CYS A 424 -6.25 -20.25 -13.41
N PRO A 425 -5.92 -20.00 -14.70
CA PRO A 425 -6.58 -20.69 -15.80
C PRO A 425 -6.45 -22.22 -15.76
N THR A 426 -5.37 -22.76 -15.17
CA THR A 426 -5.15 -24.21 -15.02
C THR A 426 -5.83 -24.82 -13.78
N ASP A 427 -6.12 -24.01 -12.75
CA ASP A 427 -6.93 -24.40 -11.58
C ASP A 427 -7.96 -23.29 -11.29
N PRO A 428 -9.04 -23.23 -12.08
CA PRO A 428 -10.00 -22.13 -12.00
C PRO A 428 -10.92 -22.25 -10.76
N LEU A 429 -11.79 -21.25 -10.60
CA LEU A 429 -12.82 -21.26 -9.56
C LEU A 429 -13.82 -22.39 -9.82
N LYS A 430 -14.16 -23.14 -8.77
CA LYS A 430 -15.13 -24.23 -8.82
C LYS A 430 -16.56 -23.69 -8.72
N ALA A 431 -17.00 -22.94 -9.73
CA ALA A 431 -18.32 -22.31 -9.79
C ALA A 431 -18.86 -22.27 -11.22
N GLN A 432 -20.18 -22.32 -11.37
CA GLN A 432 -20.90 -22.10 -12.64
C GLN A 432 -21.39 -20.66 -12.76
N VAL A 433 -21.57 -19.98 -11.63
CA VAL A 433 -21.93 -18.55 -11.57
C VAL A 433 -21.05 -17.88 -10.54
N VAL A 434 -20.42 -16.79 -10.94
CA VAL A 434 -19.62 -15.92 -10.07
C VAL A 434 -20.36 -14.60 -9.94
N VAL A 435 -20.70 -14.22 -8.71
CA VAL A 435 -21.32 -12.92 -8.41
C VAL A 435 -20.35 -12.12 -7.57
N VAL A 436 -20.02 -10.91 -8.02
CA VAL A 436 -19.14 -9.98 -7.30
C VAL A 436 -19.94 -8.75 -6.93
N ASP A 437 -20.13 -8.50 -5.64
CA ASP A 437 -20.76 -7.29 -5.13
C ASP A 437 -19.70 -6.22 -4.79
N GLU A 438 -20.14 -4.95 -4.70
CA GLU A 438 -19.27 -3.79 -4.48
C GLU A 438 -18.12 -3.68 -5.52
N THR A 439 -18.40 -4.01 -6.78
CA THR A 439 -17.42 -4.00 -7.88
C THR A 439 -16.78 -2.62 -8.11
N SER A 440 -17.40 -1.53 -7.65
CA SER A 440 -16.81 -0.17 -7.69
C SER A 440 -15.49 -0.07 -6.92
N MET A 441 -15.23 -0.94 -5.95
CA MET A 441 -13.99 -0.98 -5.18
C MET A 441 -12.91 -1.91 -5.78
N VAL A 442 -13.17 -2.55 -6.91
CA VAL A 442 -12.25 -3.51 -7.55
C VAL A 442 -11.34 -2.77 -8.53
N ASP A 443 -10.03 -2.76 -8.25
CA ASP A 443 -9.01 -2.20 -9.14
C ASP A 443 -8.69 -3.11 -10.33
N ILE A 444 -7.89 -2.60 -11.27
CA ILE A 444 -7.56 -3.32 -12.51
C ILE A 444 -6.77 -4.61 -12.25
N TYR A 445 -5.93 -4.65 -11.22
CA TYR A 445 -5.11 -5.83 -10.90
C TYR A 445 -5.96 -6.95 -10.32
N LEU A 446 -6.84 -6.62 -9.36
CA LEU A 446 -7.74 -7.60 -8.76
C LEU A 446 -8.76 -8.11 -9.79
N MET A 447 -9.28 -7.26 -10.66
CA MET A 447 -10.14 -7.69 -11.77
C MET A 447 -9.39 -8.63 -12.72
N HIS A 448 -8.15 -8.31 -13.08
CA HIS A 448 -7.31 -9.17 -13.92
C HIS A 448 -7.14 -10.57 -13.30
N HIS A 449 -6.80 -10.65 -12.02
CA HIS A 449 -6.65 -11.93 -11.34
C HIS A 449 -7.95 -12.70 -11.17
N LEU A 450 -9.06 -12.00 -10.91
CA LEU A 450 -10.39 -12.60 -10.89
C LEU A 450 -10.73 -13.27 -12.22
N LEU A 451 -10.64 -12.54 -13.33
CA LEU A 451 -11.00 -13.05 -14.65
C LEU A 451 -10.11 -14.21 -15.10
N ARG A 452 -8.82 -14.20 -14.73
CA ARG A 452 -7.92 -15.33 -14.96
C ARG A 452 -8.39 -16.63 -14.30
N ALA A 453 -9.15 -16.53 -13.21
CA ALA A 453 -9.64 -17.68 -12.46
C ALA A 453 -11.11 -18.03 -12.78
N VAL A 454 -11.84 -17.19 -13.53
CA VAL A 454 -13.22 -17.48 -13.94
C VAL A 454 -13.21 -18.56 -15.04
N PRO A 455 -13.90 -19.70 -14.86
CA PRO A 455 -14.00 -20.70 -15.92
C PRO A 455 -14.72 -20.14 -17.16
N ALA A 456 -14.27 -20.52 -18.36
CA ALA A 456 -14.92 -20.11 -19.61
C ALA A 456 -16.40 -20.55 -19.69
N SER A 457 -16.79 -21.62 -19.00
CA SER A 457 -18.18 -22.09 -18.92
C SER A 457 -19.04 -21.31 -17.92
N ALA A 458 -18.43 -20.61 -16.96
CA ALA A 458 -19.15 -19.89 -15.92
C ALA A 458 -19.81 -18.61 -16.45
N ARG A 459 -20.81 -18.11 -15.72
CA ARG A 459 -21.35 -16.76 -15.88
C ARG A 459 -20.73 -15.81 -14.86
N LEU A 460 -20.52 -14.56 -15.25
CA LEU A 460 -19.99 -13.51 -14.38
C LEU A 460 -21.03 -12.40 -14.20
N ILE A 461 -21.38 -12.10 -12.96
CA ILE A 461 -22.31 -11.03 -12.60
C ILE A 461 -21.56 -10.04 -11.71
N LEU A 462 -21.41 -8.81 -12.21
CA LEU A 462 -20.76 -7.71 -11.51
C LEU A 462 -21.83 -6.77 -10.97
N VAL A 463 -21.86 -6.59 -9.65
CA VAL A 463 -22.81 -5.73 -8.95
C VAL A 463 -22.05 -4.61 -8.25
N GLY A 464 -22.54 -3.39 -8.34
CA GLY A 464 -21.90 -2.25 -7.68
C GLY A 464 -22.66 -0.94 -7.86
N ASP A 465 -22.12 0.13 -7.29
CA ASP A 465 -22.63 1.49 -7.48
C ASP A 465 -21.58 2.32 -8.20
N ALA A 466 -21.86 2.67 -9.45
CA ALA A 466 -20.95 3.46 -10.27
C ALA A 466 -20.73 4.88 -9.74
N HIS A 467 -21.56 5.38 -8.82
CA HIS A 467 -21.47 6.74 -8.30
C HIS A 467 -20.71 6.84 -6.97
N GLN A 468 -20.40 5.71 -6.35
CA GLN A 468 -19.48 5.68 -5.22
C GLN A 468 -18.05 6.01 -5.65
N LEU A 469 -17.19 6.28 -4.66
CA LEU A 469 -15.76 6.42 -4.88
C LEU A 469 -15.20 5.16 -5.59
N PRO A 470 -14.26 5.34 -6.54
CA PRO A 470 -13.63 4.21 -7.23
C PRO A 470 -12.74 3.42 -6.27
N ALA A 471 -12.10 2.37 -6.79
CA ALA A 471 -11.07 1.64 -6.08
C ALA A 471 -9.92 2.58 -5.66
N VAL A 472 -9.23 2.22 -4.58
CA VAL A 472 -8.01 2.92 -4.14
C VAL A 472 -6.82 2.61 -5.06
N GLY A 473 -6.80 1.41 -5.64
CA GLY A 473 -5.82 1.04 -6.66
C GLY A 473 -6.18 1.61 -8.04
N PRO A 474 -5.28 1.46 -9.03
CA PRO A 474 -5.48 2.02 -10.35
C PRO A 474 -6.63 1.37 -11.12
N GLY A 475 -7.32 2.19 -11.93
CA GLY A 475 -8.38 1.76 -12.81
C GLY A 475 -9.78 1.99 -12.24
N ASN A 476 -10.71 2.32 -13.14
CA ASN A 476 -12.10 2.61 -12.83
C ASN A 476 -13.02 1.57 -13.50
N VAL A 477 -12.69 0.30 -13.25
CA VAL A 477 -13.17 -0.86 -13.99
C VAL A 477 -14.68 -0.86 -14.19
N LEU A 478 -15.46 -0.67 -13.13
CA LEU A 478 -16.92 -0.71 -13.24
C LEU A 478 -17.47 0.36 -14.20
N LYS A 479 -16.97 1.60 -14.13
CA LYS A 479 -17.43 2.66 -15.03
C LYS A 479 -16.96 2.43 -16.45
N ASP A 480 -15.73 1.98 -16.65
CA ASP A 480 -15.17 1.76 -17.98
C ASP A 480 -15.89 0.59 -18.69
N LEU A 481 -16.21 -0.47 -17.95
CA LEU A 481 -17.06 -1.56 -18.44
C LEU A 481 -18.46 -1.09 -18.84
N MET A 482 -19.05 -0.16 -18.07
CA MET A 482 -20.35 0.42 -18.40
C MET A 482 -20.29 1.36 -19.61
N ALA A 483 -19.19 2.11 -19.77
CA ALA A 483 -18.96 3.03 -20.88
C ALA A 483 -18.58 2.31 -22.18
N SER A 484 -18.08 1.06 -22.09
CA SER A 484 -17.72 0.27 -23.27
C SER A 484 -18.89 -0.08 -24.19
N GLU A 485 -20.12 -0.08 -23.66
CA GLU A 485 -21.36 -0.50 -24.36
C GLU A 485 -21.36 -1.94 -24.91
N VAL A 486 -20.29 -2.71 -24.66
CA VAL A 486 -20.18 -4.13 -25.08
C VAL A 486 -20.95 -5.05 -24.15
N LEU A 487 -20.97 -4.75 -22.84
CA LEU A 487 -21.62 -5.56 -21.83
C LEU A 487 -23.08 -5.16 -21.61
N LYS A 488 -23.95 -6.13 -21.31
CA LYS A 488 -25.29 -5.81 -20.84
C LYS A 488 -25.20 -5.14 -19.47
N VAL A 489 -25.70 -3.91 -19.39
CA VAL A 489 -25.82 -3.15 -18.14
C VAL A 489 -27.28 -3.01 -17.75
N CYS A 490 -27.64 -3.50 -16.57
CA CYS A 490 -28.94 -3.29 -15.94
C CYS A 490 -28.82 -2.18 -14.89
N ARG A 491 -29.49 -1.04 -15.12
CA ARG A 491 -29.50 0.11 -14.23
C ARG A 491 -30.77 0.09 -13.39
N LEU A 492 -30.61 0.16 -12.07
CA LEU A 492 -31.71 0.22 -11.12
C LEU A 492 -31.91 1.66 -10.67
N THR A 493 -33.08 2.21 -10.93
CA THR A 493 -33.41 3.62 -10.72
C THR A 493 -34.54 3.82 -9.70
N GLN A 494 -35.40 2.82 -9.52
CA GLN A 494 -36.56 2.91 -8.67
C GLN A 494 -36.21 2.72 -7.19
N ILE A 495 -36.50 3.76 -6.40
CA ILE A 495 -36.37 3.77 -4.94
C ILE A 495 -37.65 3.21 -4.32
N TYR A 496 -37.52 2.22 -3.44
CA TYR A 496 -38.66 1.59 -2.76
C TYR A 496 -39.29 2.48 -1.68
N ARG A 497 -40.59 2.27 -1.44
CA ARG A 497 -41.50 3.19 -0.72
C ARG A 497 -40.98 3.67 0.65
N GLN A 498 -40.30 2.83 1.41
CA GLN A 498 -39.71 3.19 2.72
C GLN A 498 -38.44 4.06 2.60
N ALA A 499 -37.68 3.92 1.51
CA ALA A 499 -36.46 4.69 1.25
C ALA A 499 -36.74 6.08 0.67
N ARG A 500 -37.95 6.35 0.13
CA ARG A 500 -38.34 7.70 -0.32
C ARG A 500 -38.62 8.69 0.82
N GLU A 501 -38.95 8.20 2.01
CA GLU A 501 -39.12 9.03 3.21
C GLU A 501 -37.77 9.42 3.84
N SER A 502 -36.70 8.69 3.49
CA SER A 502 -35.34 8.95 3.95
C SER A 502 -34.71 10.10 3.18
N LEU A 503 -34.40 11.21 3.86
CA LEU A 503 -33.65 12.31 3.28
C LEU A 503 -32.21 11.90 2.96
N ILE A 504 -31.65 10.88 3.63
CA ILE A 504 -30.34 10.32 3.26
C ILE A 504 -30.38 9.81 1.82
N VAL A 505 -31.38 9.01 1.46
CA VAL A 505 -31.52 8.45 0.10
C VAL A 505 -31.88 9.56 -0.90
N VAL A 506 -32.83 10.43 -0.57
CA VAL A 506 -33.20 11.57 -1.43
C VAL A 506 -31.98 12.45 -1.72
N ASN A 507 -31.21 12.82 -0.69
CA ASN A 507 -30.01 13.63 -0.87
C ASN A 507 -28.93 12.89 -1.66
N ALA A 508 -28.74 11.59 -1.45
CA ALA A 508 -27.79 10.81 -2.25
C ALA A 508 -28.12 10.88 -3.75
N HIS A 509 -29.40 10.75 -4.13
CA HIS A 509 -29.81 10.90 -5.52
C HIS A 509 -29.60 12.32 -6.07
N ARG A 510 -29.96 13.35 -5.29
CA ARG A 510 -29.73 14.76 -5.68
C ARG A 510 -28.25 15.04 -5.91
N ILE A 511 -27.39 14.66 -4.96
CA ILE A 511 -25.93 14.82 -5.05
C ILE A 511 -25.40 14.13 -6.32
N ASN A 512 -25.86 12.91 -6.61
CA ASN A 512 -25.46 12.18 -7.80
C ASN A 512 -25.86 12.90 -9.10
N GLN A 513 -27.09 13.42 -9.16
CA GLN A 513 -27.60 14.20 -10.29
C GLN A 513 -26.97 15.59 -10.43
N GLY A 514 -26.13 16.01 -9.47
CA GLY A 514 -25.57 17.36 -9.43
C GLY A 514 -26.56 18.40 -8.91
N GLU A 515 -27.66 17.96 -8.32
CA GLU A 515 -28.62 18.82 -7.65
C GLU A 515 -28.20 19.08 -6.20
N TYR A 516 -28.52 20.28 -5.71
CA TYR A 516 -28.21 20.67 -4.33
C TYR A 516 -29.06 19.85 -3.34
N PRO A 517 -28.49 19.28 -2.25
CA PRO A 517 -29.23 18.48 -1.28
C PRO A 517 -30.22 19.31 -0.45
N VAL A 518 -31.23 18.66 0.11
CA VAL A 518 -32.13 19.24 1.10
C VAL A 518 -31.43 19.21 2.46
N LEU A 519 -31.25 20.38 3.08
CA LEU A 519 -30.44 20.53 4.29
C LEU A 519 -31.28 21.05 5.48
N PRO A 520 -32.00 20.19 6.21
CA PRO A 520 -32.69 20.59 7.43
C PRO A 520 -31.70 21.06 8.49
N LYS A 521 -31.90 22.27 9.03
CA LYS A 521 -30.98 22.87 10.03
C LYS A 521 -31.24 22.40 11.47
N TYR A 522 -32.29 21.63 11.70
CA TYR A 522 -32.71 21.21 13.04
C TYR A 522 -32.91 19.71 13.09
N PHE A 523 -32.49 19.11 14.20
CA PHE A 523 -32.85 17.74 14.53
C PHE A 523 -34.38 17.63 14.67
N GLY A 524 -34.97 16.65 14.00
CA GLY A 524 -36.41 16.47 13.96
C GLY A 524 -36.80 15.02 13.63
N LYS A 525 -37.88 14.85 12.87
CA LYS A 525 -38.32 13.54 12.36
C LYS A 525 -37.51 13.05 11.16
N THR A 526 -36.67 13.91 10.56
CA THR A 526 -35.83 13.56 9.41
C THR A 526 -34.57 12.83 9.87
N ASP A 527 -34.06 11.96 9.00
CA ASP A 527 -32.81 11.22 9.16
C ASP A 527 -31.60 11.98 8.60
N PHE A 528 -31.76 13.25 8.21
CA PHE A 528 -30.69 14.12 7.73
C PHE A 528 -30.75 15.48 8.42
N VAL A 529 -29.60 15.96 8.86
CA VAL A 529 -29.43 17.26 9.53
C VAL A 529 -28.16 17.93 9.00
N PHE A 530 -28.20 19.23 8.78
CA PHE A 530 -27.06 20.06 8.42
C PHE A 530 -26.81 21.10 9.50
N LEU A 531 -25.59 21.15 10.02
CA LEU A 531 -25.17 22.15 11.00
C LEU A 531 -23.97 22.91 10.44
N GLU A 532 -24.16 24.20 10.23
CA GLU A 532 -23.15 25.10 9.66
C GLU A 532 -22.52 25.92 10.79
N LEU A 533 -21.19 25.94 10.84
CA LEU A 533 -20.42 26.74 11.80
C LEU A 533 -19.21 27.36 11.08
N ASP A 534 -18.97 28.64 11.30
CA ASP A 534 -17.92 29.40 10.60
C ASP A 534 -16.50 29.05 11.08
N GLU A 535 -16.35 28.65 12.35
CA GLU A 535 -15.05 28.39 12.96
C GLU A 535 -14.75 26.88 13.11
N PRO A 536 -13.60 26.38 12.59
CA PRO A 536 -13.23 24.97 12.70
C PRO A 536 -13.14 24.44 14.14
N LEU A 537 -12.71 25.28 15.09
CA LEU A 537 -12.64 24.90 16.50
C LEU A 537 -14.02 24.85 17.15
N ALA A 538 -14.95 25.72 16.75
CA ALA A 538 -16.33 25.65 17.19
C ALA A 538 -16.99 24.37 16.65
N LEU A 539 -16.78 24.05 15.37
CA LEU A 539 -17.26 22.81 14.75
C LEU A 539 -16.70 21.57 15.44
N GLN A 540 -15.40 21.56 15.77
CA GLN A 540 -14.77 20.48 16.53
C GLN A 540 -15.44 20.29 17.91
N ARG A 541 -15.64 21.37 18.68
CA ARG A 541 -16.31 21.31 19.99
C ARG A 541 -17.74 20.80 19.87
N ARG A 542 -18.48 21.27 18.87
CA ARG A 542 -19.86 20.84 18.60
C ARG A 542 -19.91 19.36 18.23
N LEU A 543 -19.01 18.89 17.36
CA LEU A 543 -18.90 17.48 16.97
C LEU A 543 -18.64 16.59 18.18
N LEU A 544 -17.70 16.97 19.05
CA LEU A 544 -17.39 16.23 20.27
C LEU A 544 -18.60 16.15 21.22
N ASP A 545 -19.40 17.21 21.30
CA ASP A 545 -20.61 17.24 22.11
C ASP A 545 -21.76 16.40 21.50
N LEU A 546 -21.94 16.45 20.18
CA LEU A 546 -22.88 15.61 19.46
C LEU A 546 -22.59 14.12 19.68
N MET A 547 -21.31 13.73 19.56
CA MET A 547 -20.84 12.36 19.76
C MET A 547 -21.03 11.87 21.20
N ALA A 548 -20.66 12.69 22.18
CA ALA A 548 -20.62 12.27 23.59
C ALA A 548 -21.98 12.38 24.30
N ASN A 549 -22.80 13.37 23.93
CA ASN A 549 -23.96 13.78 24.72
C ASN A 549 -25.27 13.81 23.91
N GLU A 550 -25.35 14.65 22.87
CA GLU A 550 -26.63 14.98 22.24
C GLU A 550 -27.25 13.80 21.46
N LEU A 551 -26.49 13.19 20.55
CA LEU A 551 -27.00 12.07 19.74
C LEU A 551 -27.31 10.82 20.59
N PRO A 552 -26.46 10.41 21.56
CA PRO A 552 -26.79 9.33 22.48
C PRO A 552 -28.06 9.60 23.28
N ARG A 553 -28.21 10.81 23.86
CA ARG A 553 -29.40 11.15 24.67
C ARG A 553 -30.67 11.22 23.84
N ARG A 554 -30.59 11.79 22.63
CA ARG A 554 -31.77 12.05 21.80
C ARG A 554 -32.28 10.82 21.05
N TYR A 555 -31.37 9.95 20.60
CA TYR A 555 -31.71 8.83 19.72
C TYR A 555 -31.33 7.46 20.29
N GLY A 556 -30.73 7.40 21.48
CA GLY A 556 -30.33 6.16 22.15
C GLY A 556 -29.12 5.47 21.50
N PHE A 557 -28.32 6.20 20.72
CA PHE A 557 -27.13 5.64 20.07
C PHE A 557 -26.02 5.38 21.07
N ASN A 558 -25.34 4.23 20.92
CA ASN A 558 -24.09 3.97 21.60
C ASN A 558 -22.94 4.75 20.92
N PRO A 559 -22.22 5.64 21.64
CA PRO A 559 -21.16 6.46 21.04
C PRO A 559 -20.03 5.68 20.36
N LEU A 560 -19.72 4.48 20.85
CA LEU A 560 -18.60 3.67 20.36
C LEU A 560 -19.03 2.76 19.20
N LYS A 561 -20.25 2.22 19.27
CA LYS A 561 -20.74 1.21 18.31
C LYS A 561 -21.54 1.81 17.17
N ASP A 562 -22.43 2.75 17.46
CA ASP A 562 -23.45 3.22 16.51
C ASP A 562 -23.07 4.49 15.78
N LEU A 563 -22.22 5.33 16.38
CA LEU A 563 -21.77 6.58 15.81
C LEU A 563 -20.44 6.41 15.06
N GLN A 564 -20.33 7.08 13.92
CA GLN A 564 -19.08 7.18 13.17
C GLN A 564 -18.85 8.61 12.69
N VAL A 565 -17.66 9.14 12.99
CA VAL A 565 -17.20 10.40 12.38
C VAL A 565 -16.47 10.08 11.09
N ILE A 566 -16.81 10.78 10.02
CA ILE A 566 -16.17 10.69 8.71
C ILE A 566 -15.66 12.08 8.34
N SER A 567 -14.36 12.19 8.03
CA SER A 567 -13.72 13.43 7.60
C SER A 567 -12.83 13.17 6.39
N PRO A 568 -12.82 14.02 5.36
CA PRO A 568 -11.88 13.90 4.25
C PRO A 568 -10.44 14.28 4.65
N MET A 569 -10.25 14.90 5.82
CA MET A 569 -8.97 15.49 6.24
C MET A 569 -8.15 14.57 7.14
N HIS A 570 -6.84 14.47 6.89
CA HIS A 570 -5.92 13.76 7.79
C HIS A 570 -5.38 14.64 8.93
N ARG A 571 -5.15 15.94 8.66
CA ARG A 571 -4.52 16.90 9.58
C ARG A 571 -5.44 18.09 9.87
N GLY A 572 -5.04 18.93 10.82
CA GLY A 572 -5.79 20.11 11.26
C GLY A 572 -6.78 19.80 12.40
N PRO A 573 -7.54 20.80 12.87
CA PRO A 573 -8.49 20.63 13.98
C PRO A 573 -9.55 19.56 13.71
N LEU A 574 -10.02 19.46 12.47
CA LEU A 574 -11.02 18.49 12.02
C LEU A 574 -10.39 17.30 11.27
N GLY A 575 -9.06 17.15 11.38
CA GLY A 575 -8.33 16.03 10.84
C GLY A 575 -8.54 14.77 11.67
N ILE A 576 -8.54 13.62 11.00
CA ILE A 576 -8.79 12.31 11.62
C ILE A 576 -7.85 12.02 12.80
N GLN A 577 -6.57 12.41 12.71
CA GLN A 577 -5.62 12.17 13.80
C GLN A 577 -6.02 12.93 15.09
N THR A 578 -6.31 14.22 14.94
CA THR A 578 -6.76 15.09 16.03
C THR A 578 -8.10 14.62 16.59
N LEU A 579 -9.07 14.34 15.72
CA LEU A 579 -10.41 13.90 16.12
C LEU A 579 -10.37 12.56 16.86
N ASN A 580 -9.56 11.60 16.40
CA ASN A 580 -9.41 10.32 17.09
C ASN A 580 -8.87 10.50 18.52
N HIS A 581 -7.85 11.33 18.70
CA HIS A 581 -7.30 11.59 20.03
C HIS A 581 -8.34 12.27 20.94
N LEU A 582 -9.01 13.33 20.47
CA LEU A 582 -10.02 14.05 21.26
C LEU A 582 -11.24 13.18 21.59
N LEU A 583 -11.68 12.33 20.66
CA LEU A 583 -12.78 11.40 20.90
C LEU A 583 -12.37 10.27 21.84
N GLN A 584 -11.14 9.75 21.76
CA GLN A 584 -10.62 8.79 22.74
C GLN A 584 -10.59 9.40 24.14
N GLU A 585 -10.13 10.64 24.29
CA GLU A 585 -10.14 11.33 25.58
C GLU A 585 -11.56 11.58 26.09
N ARG A 586 -12.49 12.00 25.23
CA ARG A 586 -13.85 12.33 25.67
C ARG A 586 -14.72 11.10 25.93
N LEU A 587 -14.58 10.05 25.13
CA LEU A 587 -15.44 8.87 25.17
C LEU A 587 -14.83 7.72 25.99
N ASN A 588 -13.51 7.71 26.20
CA ASN A 588 -12.80 6.58 26.81
C ASN A 588 -11.64 7.00 27.75
N ALA A 589 -11.74 8.14 28.46
CA ALA A 589 -10.70 8.65 29.36
C ALA A 589 -10.25 7.70 30.47
N LYS A 590 -11.20 7.01 31.12
CA LYS A 590 -10.96 6.33 32.40
C LYS A 590 -10.55 4.85 32.26
N SER A 591 -10.29 4.40 31.04
CA SER A 591 -9.99 3.00 30.75
C SER A 591 -8.51 2.67 30.90
N GLU A 592 -8.21 1.39 31.16
CA GLU A 592 -6.84 0.87 31.15
C GLU A 592 -6.13 1.32 29.87
N THR A 593 -4.94 1.88 30.03
CA THR A 593 -4.19 2.57 28.97
C THR A 593 -2.85 1.90 28.75
N TRP A 594 -2.49 1.68 27.49
CA TRP A 594 -1.21 1.13 27.08
C TRP A 594 -0.57 1.99 26.00
N THR A 595 0.72 2.30 26.17
CA THR A 595 1.45 3.21 25.29
C THR A 595 2.73 2.55 24.77
N TRP A 596 2.94 2.62 23.46
CA TRP A 596 4.16 2.12 22.79
C TRP A 596 4.57 3.05 21.66
N ALA A 597 5.85 3.43 21.61
CA ALA A 597 6.41 4.26 20.53
C ALA A 597 5.57 5.51 20.18
N GLY A 598 4.99 6.16 21.21
CA GLY A 598 4.15 7.35 21.04
C GLY A 598 2.69 7.09 20.62
N ARG A 599 2.25 5.83 20.47
CA ARG A 599 0.85 5.46 20.23
C ARG A 599 0.20 4.98 21.52
N THR A 600 -1.03 5.43 21.76
CA THR A 600 -1.79 5.09 22.97
C THR A 600 -3.08 4.38 22.60
N PHE A 601 -3.28 3.18 23.16
CA PHE A 601 -4.51 2.40 23.06
C PHE A 601 -5.10 2.20 24.44
N ARG A 602 -6.43 2.22 24.53
CA ARG A 602 -7.18 1.99 25.77
C ARG A 602 -8.16 0.85 25.60
N ARG A 603 -8.50 0.20 26.72
CA ARG A 603 -9.54 -0.84 26.73
C ARG A 603 -10.85 -0.25 26.19
N GLY A 604 -11.47 -0.94 25.25
CA GLY A 604 -12.71 -0.49 24.60
C GLY A 604 -12.51 0.44 23.41
N ASP A 605 -11.28 0.82 23.06
CA ASP A 605 -11.02 1.69 21.91
C ASP A 605 -11.53 1.10 20.61
N LYS A 606 -12.15 1.96 19.80
CA LYS A 606 -12.51 1.65 18.42
C LYS A 606 -11.27 1.79 17.55
N VAL A 607 -10.87 0.70 16.91
CA VAL A 607 -9.65 0.62 16.09
C VAL A 607 -9.96 0.12 14.69
N MET A 608 -9.04 0.35 13.75
CA MET A 608 -9.14 -0.09 12.36
C MET A 608 -7.83 -0.70 11.90
N GLN A 609 -7.95 -1.78 11.12
CA GLN A 609 -6.84 -2.42 10.42
C GLN A 609 -6.47 -1.60 9.17
N LEU A 610 -5.18 -1.28 9.00
CA LEU A 610 -4.68 -0.42 7.92
C LEU A 610 -4.24 -1.19 6.66
N ARG A 611 -3.95 -2.48 6.81
CA ARG A 611 -3.39 -3.36 5.76
C ARG A 611 -4.03 -4.74 5.84
N ASN A 612 -4.17 -5.44 4.74
CA ASN A 612 -4.70 -6.81 4.78
C ASN A 612 -3.70 -7.73 5.50
N ASN A 613 -4.14 -8.42 6.54
CA ASN A 613 -3.39 -9.45 7.21
C ASN A 613 -4.15 -10.78 7.06
N TYR A 614 -3.78 -11.50 6.01
CA TYR A 614 -4.47 -12.72 5.58
C TYR A 614 -4.28 -13.89 6.54
N LEU A 615 -3.17 -13.94 7.27
CA LEU A 615 -2.93 -14.97 8.29
C LEU A 615 -3.94 -14.86 9.44
N LYS A 616 -4.28 -13.63 9.82
CA LYS A 616 -5.25 -13.32 10.87
C LYS A 616 -6.68 -13.17 10.34
N GLU A 617 -6.86 -13.26 9.03
CA GLU A 617 -8.12 -13.00 8.33
C GLU A 617 -8.77 -11.66 8.71
N VAL A 618 -7.96 -10.60 8.81
CA VAL A 618 -8.42 -9.22 9.03
C VAL A 618 -7.97 -8.35 7.88
N PHE A 619 -8.87 -7.51 7.38
CA PHE A 619 -8.69 -6.77 6.15
C PHE A 619 -8.62 -5.27 6.40
N ASN A 620 -8.01 -4.55 5.47
CA ASN A 620 -7.91 -3.11 5.51
C ASN A 620 -9.31 -2.46 5.58
N GLY A 621 -9.52 -1.62 6.58
CA GLY A 621 -10.82 -0.99 6.84
C GLY A 621 -11.73 -1.76 7.80
N ASP A 622 -11.34 -2.97 8.23
CA ASP A 622 -12.07 -3.69 9.28
C ASP A 622 -11.97 -2.92 10.60
N ILE A 623 -13.11 -2.75 11.26
CA ILE A 623 -13.22 -2.05 12.54
C ILE A 623 -13.29 -3.07 13.67
N GLY A 624 -12.42 -2.93 14.65
CA GLY A 624 -12.36 -3.76 15.85
C GLY A 624 -12.47 -2.94 17.13
N GLN A 625 -12.51 -3.65 18.25
CA GLN A 625 -12.47 -3.05 19.59
C GLN A 625 -11.33 -3.63 20.42
N VAL A 626 -10.52 -2.79 21.04
CA VAL A 626 -9.45 -3.24 21.94
C VAL A 626 -10.05 -3.89 23.18
N VAL A 627 -9.63 -5.12 23.49
CA VAL A 627 -10.11 -5.88 24.65
C VAL A 627 -9.13 -5.79 25.82
N GLY A 628 -7.83 -5.79 25.53
CA GLY A 628 -6.79 -5.85 26.54
C GLY A 628 -5.40 -6.06 25.96
N VAL A 629 -4.46 -6.38 26.85
CA VAL A 629 -3.13 -6.86 26.51
C VAL A 629 -2.95 -8.24 27.16
N GLY A 630 -2.34 -9.20 26.45
CA GLY A 630 -2.16 -10.56 26.94
C GLY A 630 -0.89 -11.25 26.41
N GLY A 631 -0.51 -12.36 27.03
CA GLY A 631 0.68 -13.16 26.69
C GLY A 631 2.00 -12.59 27.23
N ASP A 632 3.04 -13.44 27.25
CA ASP A 632 4.36 -13.13 27.84
C ASP A 632 5.07 -11.96 27.14
N ASN A 633 4.71 -11.67 25.89
CA ASN A 633 5.30 -10.61 25.06
C ASN A 633 4.46 -9.31 25.02
N GLY A 634 3.37 -9.24 25.80
CA GLY A 634 2.48 -8.08 25.88
C GLY A 634 1.68 -7.82 24.60
N GLN A 635 1.13 -8.85 23.97
CA GLN A 635 0.35 -8.74 22.73
C GLN A 635 -0.92 -7.89 22.92
N LEU A 636 -1.25 -7.04 21.96
CA LEU A 636 -2.50 -6.27 21.98
C LEU A 636 -3.66 -7.15 21.49
N LEU A 637 -4.72 -7.29 22.29
CA LEU A 637 -5.88 -8.12 21.97
C LEU A 637 -7.00 -7.25 21.39
N ILE A 638 -7.39 -7.53 20.14
CA ILE A 638 -8.43 -6.78 19.45
C ILE A 638 -9.55 -7.72 19.04
N ASN A 639 -10.78 -7.37 19.42
CA ASN A 639 -11.98 -8.07 19.00
C ASN A 639 -12.47 -7.52 17.65
N PHE A 640 -12.35 -8.31 16.61
CA PHE A 640 -12.97 -8.09 15.31
C PHE A 640 -14.23 -8.93 15.22
N GLU A 641 -15.38 -8.30 15.43
CA GLU A 641 -16.72 -8.89 15.25
C GLU A 641 -16.95 -10.24 15.96
N GLY A 642 -16.43 -10.38 17.18
CA GLY A 642 -16.54 -11.58 18.03
C GLY A 642 -15.27 -12.42 18.08
N ARG A 643 -14.30 -12.20 17.18
CA ARG A 643 -13.01 -12.91 17.18
C ARG A 643 -11.95 -12.05 17.86
N VAL A 644 -11.38 -12.54 18.97
CA VAL A 644 -10.26 -11.88 19.65
C VAL A 644 -8.96 -12.31 19.00
N ILE A 645 -8.26 -11.35 18.39
CA ILE A 645 -7.04 -11.58 17.62
C ILE A 645 -5.87 -10.90 18.34
N PRO A 646 -4.77 -11.61 18.63
CA PRO A 646 -3.58 -11.04 19.23
C PRO A 646 -2.71 -10.32 18.20
N TYR A 647 -2.08 -9.21 18.59
CA TYR A 647 -1.14 -8.43 17.79
C TYR A 647 0.20 -8.27 18.51
N ASP A 648 1.25 -8.78 17.89
CA ASP A 648 2.62 -8.66 18.36
C ASP A 648 3.14 -7.22 18.23
N PRO A 649 4.17 -6.81 18.99
CA PRO A 649 4.72 -5.46 18.96
C PRO A 649 5.00 -4.90 17.56
N GLY A 650 5.51 -5.72 16.63
CA GLY A 650 5.80 -5.32 15.25
C GLY A 650 4.55 -5.14 14.37
N GLU A 651 3.43 -5.75 14.73
CA GLU A 651 2.18 -5.72 13.95
C GLU A 651 1.24 -4.59 14.39
N ARG A 652 1.48 -4.00 15.58
CA ARG A 652 0.68 -2.86 16.08
C ARG A 652 0.75 -1.64 15.17
N GLU A 653 1.76 -1.57 14.30
CA GLU A 653 1.85 -0.53 13.28
C GLU A 653 0.70 -0.57 12.27
N GLU A 654 0.11 -1.76 12.07
CA GLU A 654 -1.02 -2.01 11.19
C GLU A 654 -2.36 -1.54 11.77
N ILE A 655 -2.38 -1.07 13.03
CA ILE A 655 -3.60 -0.65 13.73
C ILE A 655 -3.58 0.87 13.99
N THR A 656 -4.74 1.49 13.79
CA THR A 656 -5.02 2.89 14.14
C THR A 656 -6.32 3.02 14.91
N LEU A 657 -6.50 4.12 15.66
CA LEU A 657 -7.80 4.52 16.18
C LEU A 657 -8.79 4.82 15.03
N ALA A 658 -10.08 4.57 15.27
CA ALA A 658 -11.13 4.62 14.26
C ALA A 658 -12.43 5.30 14.72
N TYR A 659 -12.36 6.14 15.76
CA TYR A 659 -13.47 7.03 16.14
C TYR A 659 -13.83 7.98 15.00
N ALA A 660 -12.81 8.47 14.29
CA ALA A 660 -12.90 9.20 13.03
C ALA A 660 -12.14 8.43 11.94
N ILE A 661 -12.71 8.36 10.74
CA ILE A 661 -12.13 7.68 9.57
C ILE A 661 -12.27 8.53 8.30
N THR A 662 -11.50 8.22 7.26
CA THR A 662 -11.70 8.85 5.95
C THR A 662 -12.94 8.29 5.25
N VAL A 663 -13.47 9.05 4.28
CA VAL A 663 -14.55 8.56 3.41
C VAL A 663 -14.12 7.27 2.68
N HIS A 664 -12.91 7.22 2.14
CA HIS A 664 -12.37 6.01 1.50
C HIS A 664 -12.35 4.80 2.46
N LYS A 665 -11.90 4.99 3.71
CA LYS A 665 -11.86 3.91 4.72
C LYS A 665 -13.23 3.53 5.26
N SER A 666 -14.27 4.31 4.95
CA SER A 666 -15.65 3.99 5.28
C SER A 666 -16.36 3.14 4.20
N GLN A 667 -15.78 2.96 3.01
CA GLN A 667 -16.37 2.15 1.94
C GLN A 667 -16.62 0.71 2.41
N GLY A 668 -17.73 0.12 1.97
CA GLY A 668 -18.18 -1.20 2.43
C GLY A 668 -18.67 -1.25 3.87
N ASN A 669 -18.47 -0.20 4.67
CA ASN A 669 -19.07 -0.03 5.99
C ASN A 669 -20.33 0.84 5.91
N GLU A 670 -21.22 0.68 6.87
CA GLU A 670 -22.47 1.43 7.04
C GLU A 670 -22.73 1.47 8.54
N PHE A 671 -23.15 2.62 9.03
CA PHE A 671 -23.28 2.91 10.44
C PHE A 671 -24.71 3.39 10.73
N PRO A 672 -25.27 3.08 11.91
CA PRO A 672 -26.54 3.63 12.33
C PRO A 672 -26.59 5.16 12.19
N ALA A 673 -25.56 5.86 12.67
CA ALA A 673 -25.47 7.31 12.51
C ALA A 673 -24.06 7.77 12.10
N VAL A 674 -24.01 8.70 11.15
CA VAL A 674 -22.77 9.26 10.59
C VAL A 674 -22.73 10.76 10.84
N LEU A 675 -21.59 11.25 11.30
CA LEU A 675 -21.25 12.66 11.33
C LEU A 675 -20.22 12.91 10.22
N LEU A 676 -20.65 13.53 9.12
CA LEU A 676 -19.83 13.80 7.96
C LEU A 676 -19.33 15.25 8.01
N VAL A 677 -18.02 15.43 8.15
CA VAL A 677 -17.40 16.76 8.22
C VAL A 677 -16.97 17.20 6.82
N LEU A 678 -17.40 18.37 6.38
CA LEU A 678 -16.93 19.04 5.17
C LEU A 678 -16.43 20.43 5.51
N THR A 679 -15.25 20.78 5.01
CA THR A 679 -14.68 22.12 5.20
C THR A 679 -14.16 22.66 3.89
N THR A 680 -14.25 23.99 3.71
CA THR A 680 -13.67 24.69 2.56
C THR A 680 -12.15 24.74 2.60
N GLN A 681 -11.53 24.49 3.75
CA GLN A 681 -10.07 24.45 3.93
C GLN A 681 -9.38 23.38 3.06
N HIS A 682 -10.13 22.36 2.62
CA HIS A 682 -9.63 21.30 1.73
C HIS A 682 -10.52 21.11 0.50
N TYR A 683 -10.79 22.22 -0.20
CA TYR A 683 -11.69 22.26 -1.36
C TYR A 683 -11.35 21.24 -2.46
N LEU A 684 -10.07 20.87 -2.65
CA LEU A 684 -9.63 19.88 -3.65
C LEU A 684 -10.30 18.50 -3.47
N LEU A 685 -10.68 18.15 -2.24
CA LEU A 685 -11.34 16.88 -1.92
C LEU A 685 -12.88 16.97 -1.98
N LEU A 686 -13.46 18.16 -2.15
CA LEU A 686 -14.91 18.37 -2.19
C LEU A 686 -15.48 17.97 -3.56
N GLN A 687 -15.55 16.66 -3.80
CA GLN A 687 -16.14 16.07 -4.99
C GLN A 687 -17.51 15.47 -4.69
N ARG A 688 -18.40 15.46 -5.68
CA ARG A 688 -19.74 14.85 -5.56
C ARG A 688 -19.69 13.40 -5.09
N ASN A 689 -18.78 12.60 -5.64
CA ASN A 689 -18.64 11.17 -5.30
C ASN A 689 -18.21 10.97 -3.84
N LEU A 690 -17.39 11.88 -3.30
CA LEU A 690 -16.96 11.85 -1.90
C LEU A 690 -18.13 12.15 -0.97
N LEU A 691 -18.90 13.21 -1.26
CA LEU A 691 -20.09 13.57 -0.50
C LEU A 691 -21.15 12.44 -0.57
N TYR A 692 -21.43 11.95 -1.78
CA TYR A 692 -22.34 10.84 -2.02
C TYR A 692 -21.93 9.60 -1.21
N THR A 693 -20.65 9.21 -1.29
CA THR A 693 -20.16 8.03 -0.57
C THR A 693 -20.31 8.20 0.94
N GLY A 694 -19.95 9.39 1.47
CA GLY A 694 -20.09 9.70 2.90
C GLY A 694 -21.54 9.66 3.40
N VAL A 695 -22.46 10.27 2.66
CA VAL A 695 -23.90 10.29 2.99
C VAL A 695 -24.47 8.87 2.98
N THR A 696 -24.13 8.05 1.99
CA THR A 696 -24.63 6.67 1.89
C THR A 696 -24.08 5.71 2.95
N ARG A 697 -23.15 6.14 3.81
CA ARG A 697 -22.71 5.31 4.94
C ARG A 697 -23.68 5.35 6.11
N GLY A 698 -24.59 6.34 6.18
CA GLY A 698 -25.58 6.46 7.25
C GLY A 698 -26.84 5.65 6.98
N ARG A 699 -27.35 4.91 7.97
CA ARG A 699 -28.61 4.14 7.87
C ARG A 699 -29.81 4.81 8.53
N ARG A 700 -29.63 5.46 9.69
CA ARG A 700 -30.71 6.03 10.51
C ARG A 700 -30.57 7.54 10.72
N LEU A 701 -29.35 8.07 10.66
CA LEU A 701 -29.09 9.51 10.78
C LEU A 701 -27.78 9.89 10.07
N VAL A 702 -27.82 10.97 9.29
CA VAL A 702 -26.62 11.68 8.82
C VAL A 702 -26.66 13.10 9.35
N VAL A 703 -25.61 13.49 10.06
CA VAL A 703 -25.35 14.88 10.43
C VAL A 703 -24.22 15.37 9.55
N LEU A 704 -24.55 16.27 8.62
CA LEU A 704 -23.59 16.99 7.80
C LEU A 704 -23.11 18.22 8.58
N LEU A 705 -21.81 18.31 8.76
CA LEU A 705 -21.10 19.30 9.57
C LEU A 705 -20.18 20.16 8.69
#